data_AF-A0A8H4S254-F1
#
_entry.id   AF-A0A8H4S254-F1
#
_cell.length_a   1.000
_cell.length_b   1.000
_cell.length_c   1.000
_cell.angle_alpha   90.00
_cell.angle_beta   90.00
_cell.angle_gamma   90.00
#
_symmetry.space_group_name_H-M   'P 1'
#
loop_
_entity.id
_entity.type
_entity.pdbx_description
1 polymer ?
#
loop_
_entity_poly.entity_id
_entity_poly.type
_entity_poly.pdbx_seq_one_letter_code
_entity_poly.pdbx_strand_id
1 'polypeptide(L)'
;MTTPIACICGSVALSIQLDSVTDQSKLQLCHCNDCRMVTGQLSSSYYLLQHEPPDLDGLQEHQQSNHVSRYFCKTCGAHVFARMQPGGQFLVASGLLAAKNVPSVQAVEHWQSSETGDGGLSTLLPGIESAVTGCRLHTSTSNESPNRESITPAEYTPTSQHLRARCLCGGVEFYITKPDASSLQASSPWPDLLVPYYTGSGANPDDIKWWLRDGGTKYIAGTCVCNSCRLSSGFPIQTWAFVPKSNIFNTDGSPLTFNAGTMRRHRSSPGVYREFCSCCGATAFWHCDERPLLIDVSVGLLRANGARAEDWLEWSPNRISFAEMALSKMPPSAPFQFRGSSNYRGSRPNPRHEFTFRYQKPATSDRPLLSSKRESTPERLEGETKPGLKFAELSTLSDSEEAEMDMSDDSDGERPRKRRALALDGPQETAPAPPAPKWSNPDPYTALPPPAETTNKRVDVVKLIRKARLDIAAKTDETDAVKQNSDFISLGMSFEPEIPQSNAPDNAPRGPKAQEVLDPAIASRKRTREDEIKGYSRKTGKPASRFNYDGSVIDQWKPLSQETGTPWFEGTPVSLHVGTQLHNEILSFYHWAKPQEFEHIVRADLVNRLETAFQQRYHNVSIRAFGSFASGLYLPTADIDLVLLSHTFLRTGVRTFGERKGQIYAFSAFLKSTNIAVPNSIECIASARVPILKYVDKLTGLRVDLSFDNDSGLIANETFQKWKTQYPMMPVILAVIKQFLLIRGLNEVPTGGLGGFSITCLVTSILQHLPQGHMQPNLGTILLDFFNFYGKQFTYDKLAIRMDPPGFFNKSADHVKQGYYFGNPDRLTIEDPNNRDNDISGGTKEIGLIFRAFSNAHTALRNRMEYLALVQGSNKSILEPIIAANFDEYIEQRFQLRQVFMAEERFARYRESPPPPPPPGSPPANRASPPPPPPVDGSRSPLSAPSVQRPAKKPKTKSKGTKSEPEDISSDEAPGPDAKSAKARKGETRRQLCQERAARLKRLRPDLKKLPNTLSLRQARRHAGYETDEQMNADLDSREQKLLASA
;
A
#
# COMPACT_ATOMS: atom_id res chain seq x y z
N MET A 1 7.07 -5.68 -32.72
CA MET A 1 7.86 -5.50 -31.48
C MET A 1 8.27 -6.87 -30.97
N THR A 2 9.33 -6.98 -30.16
CA THR A 2 9.72 -8.25 -29.50
C THR A 2 8.91 -8.48 -28.23
N THR A 3 8.16 -9.58 -28.20
CA THR A 3 7.28 -9.97 -27.09
C THR A 3 7.89 -11.17 -26.35
N PRO A 4 8.23 -11.05 -25.06
CA PRO A 4 8.57 -12.21 -24.23
C PRO A 4 7.35 -13.08 -23.93
N ILE A 5 7.58 -14.40 -23.96
CA ILE A 5 6.66 -15.47 -23.55
C ILE A 5 7.32 -16.37 -22.50
N ALA A 6 6.53 -16.94 -21.60
CA ALA A 6 7.01 -17.94 -20.64
C ALA A 6 5.91 -18.94 -20.23
N CYS A 7 6.27 -20.20 -20.02
CA CYS A 7 5.40 -21.20 -19.38
C CYS A 7 5.54 -21.19 -17.85
N ILE A 8 4.59 -21.79 -17.12
CA ILE A 8 4.52 -21.74 -15.65
C ILE A 8 5.79 -22.24 -14.94
N CYS A 9 6.49 -23.22 -15.52
CA CYS A 9 7.70 -23.80 -14.94
C CYS A 9 9.00 -23.05 -15.30
N GLY A 10 8.94 -22.04 -16.18
CA GLY A 10 10.11 -21.30 -16.65
C GLY A 10 11.02 -22.04 -17.63
N SER A 11 10.88 -23.36 -17.81
CA SER A 11 11.70 -24.16 -18.74
C SER A 11 11.61 -23.71 -20.21
N VAL A 12 10.56 -22.98 -20.58
CA VAL A 12 10.44 -22.29 -21.86
C VAL A 12 10.18 -20.82 -21.57
N ALA A 13 11.16 -19.98 -21.88
CA ALA A 13 11.10 -18.54 -21.75
C ALA A 13 11.82 -17.90 -22.94
N LEU A 14 11.07 -17.38 -23.91
CA LEU A 14 11.56 -16.96 -25.23
C LEU A 14 11.12 -15.55 -25.56
N SER A 15 11.83 -14.88 -26.47
CA SER A 15 11.38 -13.62 -27.09
C SER A 15 11.03 -13.86 -28.56
N ILE A 16 9.81 -13.51 -28.93
CA ILE A 16 9.23 -13.74 -30.27
C ILE A 16 8.82 -12.41 -30.91
N GLN A 17 8.45 -12.42 -32.19
CA GLN A 17 7.82 -11.29 -32.86
C GLN A 17 6.46 -11.73 -33.41
N LEU A 18 5.39 -11.09 -32.93
CA LEU A 18 4.05 -11.26 -33.48
C LEU A 18 3.96 -10.57 -34.85
N ASP A 19 3.29 -11.20 -35.81
CA ASP A 19 3.06 -10.64 -37.13
C ASP A 19 2.30 -9.31 -37.05
N SER A 20 2.81 -8.29 -37.75
CA SER A 20 2.24 -6.94 -37.81
C SER A 20 1.10 -6.78 -38.82
N VAL A 21 0.85 -7.76 -39.68
CA VAL A 21 -0.25 -7.71 -40.68
C VAL A 21 -1.57 -8.23 -40.08
N THR A 22 -1.50 -9.24 -39.22
CA THR A 22 -2.64 -9.79 -38.48
C THR A 22 -3.22 -8.78 -37.51
N ASP A 23 -4.55 -8.63 -37.48
CA ASP A 23 -5.26 -7.80 -36.51
C ASP A 23 -5.22 -8.42 -35.11
N GLN A 24 -4.20 -8.06 -34.34
CA GLN A 24 -3.98 -8.54 -32.98
C GLN A 24 -5.07 -8.08 -31.99
N SER A 25 -5.90 -7.09 -32.32
CA SER A 25 -7.00 -6.60 -31.45
C SER A 25 -8.17 -7.60 -31.37
N LYS A 26 -8.21 -8.61 -32.23
CA LYS A 26 -9.20 -9.69 -32.22
C LYS A 26 -8.64 -10.93 -31.52
N LEU A 27 -9.29 -11.39 -30.45
CA LEU A 27 -8.97 -12.66 -29.83
C LEU A 27 -9.71 -13.80 -30.54
N GLN A 28 -9.01 -14.50 -31.42
CA GLN A 28 -9.56 -15.62 -32.20
C GLN A 28 -9.57 -16.90 -31.35
N LEU A 29 -10.76 -17.39 -31.00
CA LEU A 29 -10.98 -18.62 -30.22
C LEU A 29 -11.50 -19.74 -31.13
N CYS A 30 -10.74 -20.83 -31.29
CA CYS A 30 -11.18 -21.99 -32.06
C CYS A 30 -11.74 -23.09 -31.15
N HIS A 31 -12.98 -23.50 -31.43
CA HIS A 31 -13.81 -24.40 -30.62
C HIS A 31 -13.97 -25.82 -31.18
N CYS A 32 -13.35 -26.11 -32.35
CA CYS A 32 -13.50 -27.40 -33.00
C CYS A 32 -13.04 -28.58 -32.13
N ASN A 33 -13.59 -29.78 -32.38
CA ASN A 33 -13.32 -30.98 -31.59
C ASN A 33 -11.82 -31.24 -31.42
N ASP A 34 -11.03 -31.20 -32.49
CA ASP A 34 -9.58 -31.40 -32.46
C ASP A 34 -8.87 -30.44 -31.49
N CYS A 35 -9.12 -29.13 -31.61
CA CYS A 35 -8.54 -28.11 -30.74
C CYS A 35 -8.95 -28.32 -29.28
N ARG A 36 -10.19 -28.75 -29.05
CA ARG A 36 -10.72 -29.08 -27.72
C ARG A 36 -9.99 -30.27 -27.09
N MET A 37 -9.90 -31.37 -27.85
CA MET A 37 -9.43 -32.67 -27.38
C MET A 37 -7.90 -32.76 -27.32
N VAL A 38 -7.16 -31.99 -28.14
CA VAL A 38 -5.68 -31.98 -28.11
C VAL A 38 -5.12 -31.09 -27.00
N THR A 39 -5.87 -30.09 -26.52
CA THR A 39 -5.43 -29.15 -25.47
C THR A 39 -6.08 -29.39 -24.10
N GLY A 40 -7.26 -30.03 -24.07
CA GLY A 40 -8.10 -30.16 -22.87
C GLY A 40 -8.97 -28.95 -22.55
N GLN A 41 -8.92 -27.88 -23.35
CA GLN A 41 -9.66 -26.62 -23.16
C GLN A 41 -10.96 -26.59 -23.97
N LEU A 42 -11.97 -25.79 -23.60
CA LEU A 42 -13.14 -25.56 -24.47
C LEU A 42 -12.85 -24.69 -25.71
N SER A 43 -11.72 -23.99 -25.76
CA SER A 43 -11.20 -23.34 -26.96
C SER A 43 -9.69 -23.19 -26.90
N SER A 44 -9.06 -23.07 -28.07
CA SER A 44 -7.64 -22.72 -28.17
C SER A 44 -7.48 -21.44 -28.99
N SER A 45 -6.47 -20.62 -28.65
CA SER A 45 -6.23 -19.34 -29.30
C SER A 45 -4.75 -19.07 -29.48
N TYR A 46 -4.41 -18.56 -30.67
CA TYR A 46 -3.05 -18.44 -31.15
C TYR A 46 -2.87 -17.13 -31.92
N TYR A 47 -1.73 -16.47 -31.75
CA TYR A 47 -1.32 -15.31 -32.55
C TYR A 47 -0.24 -15.70 -33.55
N LEU A 48 -0.32 -15.15 -34.77
CA LEU A 48 0.61 -15.43 -35.86
C LEU A 48 2.01 -14.85 -35.56
N LEU A 49 3.07 -15.57 -35.89
CA LEU A 49 4.45 -15.08 -35.78
C LEU A 49 4.95 -14.52 -37.10
N GLN A 50 5.78 -13.48 -37.00
CA GLN A 50 6.48 -12.87 -38.14
C GLN A 50 7.61 -13.77 -38.67
N HIS A 51 8.22 -14.57 -37.79
CA HIS A 51 9.36 -15.45 -38.05
C HIS A 51 9.24 -16.77 -37.28
N GLU A 52 9.95 -17.81 -37.70
CA GLU A 52 10.10 -19.06 -36.95
C GLU A 52 10.70 -18.77 -35.56
N PRO A 53 10.23 -19.42 -34.47
CA PRO A 53 10.81 -19.22 -33.14
C PRO A 53 12.32 -19.53 -33.12
N PRO A 54 13.13 -18.76 -32.36
CA PRO A 54 14.59 -18.86 -32.39
C PRO A 54 15.13 -20.12 -31.69
N ASP A 55 14.28 -20.83 -30.96
CA ASP A 55 14.59 -22.02 -30.19
C ASP A 55 13.34 -22.90 -30.04
N LEU A 56 13.52 -24.22 -30.06
CA LEU A 56 12.51 -25.25 -29.85
C LEU A 56 12.94 -26.29 -28.79
N ASP A 57 14.11 -26.12 -28.14
CA ASP A 57 14.54 -26.98 -27.06
C ASP A 57 13.59 -26.87 -25.84
N GLY A 58 13.55 -27.95 -25.05
CA GLY A 58 12.56 -28.10 -23.97
C GLY A 58 11.10 -28.32 -24.45
N LEU A 59 10.80 -28.15 -25.74
CA LEU A 59 9.48 -28.46 -26.32
C LEU A 59 9.40 -29.90 -26.81
N GLN A 60 8.18 -30.45 -26.81
CA GLN A 60 7.81 -31.69 -27.48
C GLN A 60 6.93 -31.35 -28.68
N GLU A 61 7.28 -31.86 -29.86
CA GLU A 61 6.40 -31.81 -31.03
C GLU A 61 5.35 -32.94 -30.96
N HIS A 62 4.11 -32.58 -31.29
CA HIS A 62 3.01 -33.48 -31.55
C HIS A 62 2.48 -33.19 -32.96
N GLN A 63 2.67 -34.13 -33.88
CA GLN A 63 2.07 -34.06 -35.21
C GLN A 63 0.58 -34.41 -35.08
N GLN A 64 -0.30 -33.41 -35.23
CA GLN A 64 -1.75 -33.62 -35.16
C GLN A 64 -2.28 -34.16 -36.49
N SER A 65 -1.77 -33.64 -37.60
CA SER A 65 -2.14 -34.01 -38.96
C SER A 65 -0.99 -33.70 -39.92
N ASN A 66 -1.09 -34.06 -41.20
CA ASN A 66 -0.13 -33.66 -42.23
C ASN A 66 -0.01 -32.13 -42.39
N HIS A 67 -0.96 -31.36 -41.84
CA HIS A 67 -1.04 -29.91 -41.98
C HIS A 67 -0.78 -29.14 -40.68
N VAL A 68 -0.77 -29.81 -39.51
CA VAL A 68 -0.62 -29.16 -38.21
C VAL A 68 0.34 -29.94 -37.30
N SER A 69 1.41 -29.26 -36.88
CA SER A 69 2.26 -29.65 -35.75
C SER A 69 1.96 -28.74 -34.55
N ARG A 70 2.00 -29.26 -33.33
CA ARG A 70 1.91 -28.47 -32.09
C ARG A 70 3.12 -28.72 -31.20
N TYR A 71 3.57 -27.68 -30.51
CA TYR A 71 4.71 -27.72 -29.60
C TYR A 71 4.27 -27.33 -28.19
N PHE A 72 4.63 -28.15 -27.21
CA PHE A 72 4.29 -27.93 -25.80
C PHE A 72 5.48 -28.21 -24.88
N CYS A 73 5.50 -27.60 -23.70
CA CYS A 73 6.61 -27.75 -22.76
C CYS A 73 6.69 -29.17 -22.17
N LYS A 74 7.84 -29.84 -22.32
CA LYS A 74 8.10 -31.18 -21.77
C LYS A 74 7.93 -31.26 -20.25
N THR A 75 8.14 -30.15 -19.53
CA THR A 75 8.11 -30.09 -18.05
C THR A 75 6.71 -29.85 -17.47
N CYS A 76 5.83 -29.13 -18.16
CA CYS A 76 4.56 -28.67 -17.59
C CYS A 76 3.32 -28.74 -18.50
N GLY A 77 3.43 -29.34 -19.69
CA GLY A 77 2.30 -29.55 -20.61
C GLY A 77 1.83 -28.31 -21.39
N ALA A 78 2.14 -27.11 -20.92
CA ALA A 78 1.72 -25.86 -21.54
C ALA A 78 2.01 -25.80 -23.05
N HIS A 79 0.98 -25.58 -23.86
CA HIS A 79 1.14 -25.36 -25.30
C HIS A 79 1.86 -24.04 -25.54
N VAL A 80 2.85 -24.06 -26.43
CA VAL A 80 3.71 -22.91 -26.74
C VAL A 80 3.52 -22.45 -28.18
N PHE A 81 3.67 -23.36 -29.15
CA PHE A 81 3.54 -23.03 -30.57
C PHE A 81 2.64 -24.00 -31.34
N ALA A 82 2.15 -23.57 -32.49
CA ALA A 82 1.62 -24.43 -33.55
C ALA A 82 2.27 -24.04 -34.88
N ARG A 83 2.48 -25.01 -35.78
CA ARG A 83 3.03 -24.81 -37.13
C ARG A 83 2.02 -25.30 -38.16
N MET A 84 1.69 -24.46 -39.12
CA MET A 84 0.73 -24.73 -40.20
C MET A 84 1.47 -25.05 -41.51
N GLN A 85 1.10 -26.15 -42.17
CA GLN A 85 1.71 -26.64 -43.41
C GLN A 85 0.68 -26.67 -44.57
N PRO A 86 1.08 -26.37 -45.82
CA PRO A 86 2.46 -26.31 -46.34
C PRO A 86 3.16 -24.95 -46.22
N GLY A 87 2.57 -23.95 -45.53
CA GLY A 87 3.14 -22.61 -45.43
C GLY A 87 4.30 -22.45 -44.43
N GLY A 88 4.68 -23.48 -43.69
CA GLY A 88 5.69 -23.44 -42.63
C GLY A 88 5.40 -22.49 -41.45
N GLN A 89 4.25 -21.82 -41.42
CA GLN A 89 4.04 -20.64 -40.59
C GLN A 89 3.75 -21.01 -39.13
N PHE A 90 4.48 -20.35 -38.21
CA PHE A 90 4.33 -20.56 -36.78
C PHE A 90 3.32 -19.58 -36.15
N LEU A 91 2.68 -20.05 -35.08
CA LEU A 91 1.79 -19.30 -34.22
C LEU A 91 2.13 -19.60 -32.77
N VAL A 92 1.96 -18.62 -31.88
CA VAL A 92 2.16 -18.75 -30.43
C VAL A 92 0.84 -18.85 -29.68
N ALA A 93 0.77 -19.71 -28.66
CA ALA A 93 -0.38 -19.84 -27.78
C ALA A 93 -0.56 -18.55 -26.95
N SER A 94 -1.74 -17.94 -27.04
CA SER A 94 -1.97 -16.55 -26.59
C SER A 94 -1.79 -16.34 -25.07
N GLY A 95 -1.94 -17.38 -24.26
CA GLY A 95 -1.85 -17.30 -22.80
C GLY A 95 -0.43 -17.12 -22.25
N LEU A 96 0.60 -17.47 -23.03
CA LEU A 96 2.00 -17.35 -22.60
C LEU A 96 2.59 -15.94 -22.76
N LEU A 97 1.89 -15.05 -23.47
CA LEU A 97 2.27 -13.65 -23.66
C LEU A 97 2.41 -12.94 -22.29
N ALA A 98 3.56 -12.31 -22.04
CA ALA A 98 3.78 -11.55 -20.83
C ALA A 98 2.83 -10.34 -20.74
N ALA A 99 2.35 -10.01 -19.53
CA ALA A 99 1.21 -9.12 -19.30
C ALA A 99 1.25 -7.73 -19.99
N LYS A 100 2.43 -7.14 -20.18
CA LYS A 100 2.60 -5.84 -20.89
C LYS A 100 2.48 -5.94 -22.41
N ASN A 101 2.50 -7.15 -22.97
CA ASN A 101 2.61 -7.42 -24.41
C ASN A 101 1.45 -8.30 -24.93
N VAL A 102 0.40 -8.49 -24.12
CA VAL A 102 -0.87 -9.04 -24.59
C VAL A 102 -1.56 -7.94 -25.41
N PRO A 103 -1.99 -8.19 -26.65
CA PRO A 103 -2.76 -7.23 -27.42
C PRO A 103 -4.05 -6.79 -26.70
N SER A 104 -4.41 -5.51 -26.82
CA SER A 104 -5.66 -5.00 -26.27
C SER A 104 -6.84 -5.55 -27.06
N VAL A 105 -7.55 -6.53 -26.49
CA VAL A 105 -8.66 -7.23 -27.15
C VAL A 105 -9.88 -6.31 -27.23
N GLN A 106 -10.22 -5.88 -28.45
CA GLN A 106 -11.40 -5.06 -28.75
C GLN A 106 -12.61 -5.93 -29.14
N ALA A 107 -12.38 -7.13 -29.65
CA ALA A 107 -13.42 -8.11 -29.98
C ALA A 107 -12.93 -9.55 -29.81
N VAL A 108 -13.85 -10.45 -29.49
CA VAL A 108 -13.64 -11.91 -29.53
C VAL A 108 -14.25 -12.44 -30.82
N GLU A 109 -13.52 -13.33 -31.52
CA GLU A 109 -14.02 -14.02 -32.71
C GLU A 109 -14.05 -15.53 -32.46
N HIS A 110 -15.23 -16.14 -32.60
CA HIS A 110 -15.47 -17.56 -32.38
C HIS A 110 -15.36 -18.31 -33.69
N TRP A 111 -14.40 -19.23 -33.77
CA TRP A 111 -14.16 -20.08 -34.93
C TRP A 111 -14.71 -21.48 -34.67
N GLN A 112 -15.60 -21.93 -35.56
CA GLN A 112 -16.12 -23.30 -35.59
C GLN A 112 -16.87 -23.66 -34.28
N SER A 113 -17.68 -22.75 -33.73
CA SER A 113 -18.47 -23.05 -32.52
C SER A 113 -19.61 -24.02 -32.80
N SER A 114 -20.15 -24.05 -34.02
CA SER A 114 -21.18 -25.00 -34.47
C SER A 114 -20.80 -26.48 -34.29
N GLU A 115 -19.51 -26.83 -34.38
CA GLU A 115 -19.01 -28.21 -34.22
C GLU A 115 -19.05 -28.71 -32.76
N THR A 116 -19.30 -27.82 -31.80
CA THR A 116 -19.48 -28.19 -30.38
C THR A 116 -20.86 -28.81 -30.09
N GLY A 117 -21.84 -28.62 -30.97
CA GLY A 117 -23.24 -29.04 -30.79
C GLY A 117 -24.07 -28.14 -29.86
N ASP A 118 -23.45 -27.49 -28.88
CA ASP A 118 -24.11 -26.67 -27.85
C ASP A 118 -23.64 -25.20 -27.80
N GLY A 119 -22.69 -24.81 -28.66
CA GLY A 119 -22.00 -23.52 -28.68
C GLY A 119 -20.70 -23.49 -27.85
N GLY A 120 -20.42 -24.51 -27.04
CA GLY A 120 -19.22 -24.61 -26.23
C GLY A 120 -19.04 -23.38 -25.35
N LEU A 121 -17.94 -22.65 -25.54
CA LEU A 121 -17.62 -21.44 -24.79
C LEU A 121 -18.20 -20.14 -25.42
N SER A 122 -18.68 -20.12 -26.67
CA SER A 122 -19.25 -18.90 -27.28
C SER A 122 -20.59 -18.49 -26.62
N THR A 123 -21.35 -19.45 -26.11
CA THR A 123 -22.55 -19.21 -25.30
C THR A 123 -22.25 -18.52 -23.96
N LEU A 124 -21.01 -18.61 -23.46
CA LEU A 124 -20.57 -18.08 -22.16
C LEU A 124 -19.68 -16.84 -22.27
N LEU A 125 -19.24 -16.48 -23.47
CA LEU A 125 -18.35 -15.36 -23.74
C LEU A 125 -18.82 -14.63 -25.00
N PRO A 126 -19.37 -13.41 -24.90
CA PRO A 126 -19.84 -12.66 -26.05
C PRO A 126 -18.74 -12.39 -27.08
N GLY A 127 -19.08 -12.54 -28.36
CA GLY A 127 -18.19 -12.29 -29.49
C GLY A 127 -18.93 -12.41 -30.82
N ILE A 128 -18.16 -12.45 -31.91
CA ILE A 128 -18.67 -12.57 -33.29
C ILE A 128 -18.31 -13.98 -33.80
N GLU A 129 -19.26 -14.74 -34.36
CA GLU A 129 -18.94 -16.00 -35.05
C GLU A 129 -18.23 -15.69 -36.37
N SER A 130 -17.12 -16.38 -36.64
CA SER A 130 -16.34 -16.17 -37.87
C SER A 130 -17.11 -16.66 -39.09
N ALA A 131 -17.00 -15.92 -40.20
CA ALA A 131 -17.56 -16.32 -41.49
C ALA A 131 -16.76 -17.46 -42.16
N VAL A 132 -15.60 -17.85 -41.61
CA VAL A 132 -14.75 -18.93 -42.14
C VAL A 132 -15.10 -20.24 -41.45
N THR A 133 -15.54 -21.23 -42.23
CA THR A 133 -15.79 -22.59 -41.75
C THR A 133 -14.49 -23.39 -41.67
N GLY A 134 -14.28 -24.12 -40.57
CA GLY A 134 -13.11 -24.97 -40.35
C GLY A 134 -12.23 -24.59 -39.16
N CYS A 135 -11.21 -25.42 -38.90
CA CYS A 135 -10.27 -25.21 -37.81
C CYS A 135 -9.33 -24.04 -38.12
N ARG A 136 -9.11 -23.12 -37.17
CA ARG A 136 -8.23 -21.94 -37.33
C ARG A 136 -6.77 -22.26 -37.72
N LEU A 137 -6.34 -23.51 -37.50
CA LEU A 137 -5.00 -24.03 -37.85
C LEU A 137 -4.98 -24.88 -39.14
N HIS A 138 -6.11 -25.10 -39.80
CA HIS A 138 -6.20 -25.74 -41.12
C HIS A 138 -6.70 -24.71 -42.15
N THR A 139 -5.81 -24.25 -43.04
CA THR A 139 -6.14 -23.31 -44.14
C THR A 139 -6.58 -24.00 -45.44
N SER A 140 -6.84 -25.30 -45.40
CA SER A 140 -7.24 -26.12 -46.55
C SER A 140 -8.74 -26.03 -46.83
N THR A 141 -9.12 -25.39 -47.94
CA THR A 141 -10.50 -25.41 -48.50
C THR A 141 -10.84 -26.69 -49.26
N SER A 142 -10.04 -27.76 -49.13
CA SER A 142 -10.28 -29.08 -49.71
C SER A 142 -11.05 -30.00 -48.77
N ASN A 143 -11.96 -30.81 -49.30
CA ASN A 143 -12.78 -31.77 -48.55
C ASN A 143 -12.01 -33.02 -48.05
N GLU A 144 -10.68 -33.01 -48.08
CA GLU A 144 -9.85 -34.14 -47.67
C GLU A 144 -9.78 -34.25 -46.15
N SER A 145 -10.80 -34.91 -45.58
CA SER A 145 -10.86 -35.23 -44.16
C SER A 145 -9.80 -36.28 -43.81
N PRO A 146 -8.78 -35.97 -42.97
CA PRO A 146 -7.80 -36.95 -42.55
C PRO A 146 -8.46 -37.95 -41.57
N ASN A 147 -9.00 -39.03 -42.11
CA ASN A 147 -9.66 -40.14 -41.42
C ASN A 147 -10.47 -39.70 -40.18
N ARG A 148 -11.43 -38.79 -40.40
CA ARG A 148 -12.19 -38.14 -39.34
C ARG A 148 -13.01 -39.19 -38.58
N GLU A 149 -12.55 -39.56 -37.38
CA GLU A 149 -13.42 -39.97 -36.28
C GLU A 149 -14.39 -38.79 -36.04
N SER A 150 -15.45 -38.74 -36.83
CA SER A 150 -16.61 -37.93 -36.49
C SER A 150 -17.08 -38.42 -35.12
N ILE A 151 -17.45 -37.48 -34.25
CA ILE A 151 -18.21 -37.84 -33.05
C ILE A 151 -19.59 -38.27 -33.56
N THR A 152 -19.68 -39.53 -33.97
CA THR A 152 -20.94 -40.15 -34.32
C THR A 152 -21.83 -40.10 -33.08
N PRO A 153 -23.11 -39.74 -33.20
CA PRO A 153 -24.05 -39.80 -32.08
C PRO A 153 -24.14 -41.19 -31.41
N ALA A 154 -23.59 -42.23 -32.05
CA ALA A 154 -23.50 -43.59 -31.55
C ALA A 154 -22.50 -43.80 -30.38
N GLU A 155 -21.47 -42.95 -30.17
CA GLU A 155 -20.63 -43.07 -28.97
C GLU A 155 -21.33 -42.60 -27.69
N TYR A 156 -22.30 -41.66 -27.79
CA TYR A 156 -23.08 -41.20 -26.65
C TYR A 156 -24.35 -42.03 -26.48
N THR A 157 -24.29 -43.06 -25.63
CA THR A 157 -25.49 -43.69 -25.07
C THR A 157 -26.00 -42.85 -23.88
N PRO A 158 -27.18 -42.22 -23.94
CA PRO A 158 -27.71 -41.40 -22.83
C PRO A 158 -27.99 -42.21 -21.55
N THR A 159 -28.02 -43.53 -21.66
CA THR A 159 -28.16 -44.52 -20.59
C THR A 159 -26.84 -44.94 -19.94
N SER A 160 -25.68 -44.47 -20.42
CA SER A 160 -24.39 -44.81 -19.83
C SER A 160 -24.21 -44.18 -18.44
N GLN A 161 -23.89 -45.01 -17.45
CA GLN A 161 -23.48 -44.55 -16.11
C GLN A 161 -22.06 -43.96 -16.08
N HIS A 162 -21.32 -44.04 -17.20
CA HIS A 162 -19.94 -43.58 -17.33
C HIS A 162 -19.77 -42.60 -18.50
N LEU A 163 -19.27 -41.40 -18.19
CA LEU A 163 -18.83 -40.40 -19.16
C LEU A 163 -17.36 -40.64 -19.51
N ARG A 164 -17.07 -40.88 -20.79
CA ARG A 164 -15.70 -41.06 -21.30
C ARG A 164 -14.99 -39.71 -21.41
N ALA A 165 -13.71 -39.67 -21.06
CA ALA A 165 -12.83 -38.53 -21.23
C ALA A 165 -11.53 -38.97 -21.89
N ARG A 166 -11.11 -38.30 -22.97
CA ARG A 166 -10.00 -38.74 -23.83
C ARG A 166 -9.32 -37.56 -24.54
N CYS A 167 -7.99 -37.49 -24.50
CA CYS A 167 -7.24 -36.54 -25.33
C CYS A 167 -7.18 -36.99 -26.81
N LEU A 168 -6.92 -36.07 -27.75
CA LEU A 168 -6.97 -36.39 -29.19
C LEU A 168 -6.02 -37.53 -29.60
N CYS A 169 -4.84 -37.62 -28.99
CA CYS A 169 -3.87 -38.70 -29.27
C CYS A 169 -4.16 -40.03 -28.54
N GLY A 170 -5.25 -40.12 -27.77
CA GLY A 170 -5.61 -41.32 -27.00
C GLY A 170 -4.70 -41.66 -25.79
N GLY A 171 -3.56 -40.99 -25.61
CA GLY A 171 -2.58 -41.34 -24.57
C GLY A 171 -3.07 -41.16 -23.12
N VAL A 172 -3.96 -40.19 -22.88
CA VAL A 172 -4.70 -40.03 -21.62
C VAL A 172 -6.19 -40.27 -21.92
N GLU A 173 -6.74 -41.27 -21.23
CA GLU A 173 -8.13 -41.71 -21.33
C GLU A 173 -8.60 -42.21 -19.95
N PHE A 174 -9.83 -41.86 -19.55
CA PHE A 174 -10.43 -42.20 -18.26
C PHE A 174 -11.96 -42.07 -18.32
N TYR A 175 -12.66 -42.53 -17.28
CA TYR A 175 -14.11 -42.47 -17.15
C TYR A 175 -14.54 -41.75 -15.85
N ILE A 176 -15.68 -41.07 -15.91
CA ILE A 176 -16.32 -40.38 -14.78
C ILE A 176 -17.71 -41.00 -14.55
N THR A 177 -18.09 -41.31 -13.31
CA THR A 177 -19.49 -41.68 -12.98
C THR A 177 -20.31 -40.44 -12.61
N LYS A 178 -21.64 -40.52 -12.74
CA LYS A 178 -22.53 -39.55 -12.08
C LYS A 178 -22.31 -39.56 -10.55
N PRO A 179 -22.69 -38.48 -9.83
CA PRO A 179 -22.43 -38.44 -8.40
C PRO A 179 -23.25 -39.49 -7.65
N ASP A 180 -22.67 -40.00 -6.56
CA ASP A 180 -23.19 -41.10 -5.76
C ASP A 180 -22.89 -40.90 -4.27
N ALA A 181 -23.12 -41.94 -3.46
CA ALA A 181 -22.83 -41.90 -2.03
C ALA A 181 -21.32 -41.74 -1.70
N SER A 182 -20.41 -42.05 -2.64
CA SER A 182 -18.97 -41.80 -2.47
C SER A 182 -18.61 -40.34 -2.72
N SER A 183 -19.35 -39.64 -3.59
CA SER A 183 -19.11 -38.23 -3.93
C SER A 183 -19.20 -37.27 -2.75
N LEU A 184 -19.89 -37.67 -1.67
CA LEU A 184 -20.00 -36.95 -0.40
C LEU A 184 -18.73 -37.02 0.47
N GLN A 185 -17.84 -37.99 0.23
CA GLN A 185 -16.62 -38.21 1.02
C GLN A 185 -15.52 -37.18 0.74
N ALA A 186 -15.56 -36.52 -0.42
CA ALA A 186 -14.69 -35.39 -0.68
C ALA A 186 -15.06 -34.19 0.20
N SER A 187 -14.08 -33.38 0.56
CA SER A 187 -14.25 -32.10 1.25
C SER A 187 -13.43 -31.01 0.54
N SER A 188 -13.83 -29.75 0.72
CA SER A 188 -13.06 -28.60 0.26
C SER A 188 -13.07 -27.52 1.35
N PRO A 189 -11.91 -27.10 1.89
CA PRO A 189 -11.86 -26.05 2.90
C PRO A 189 -12.22 -24.65 2.37
N TRP A 190 -12.34 -24.49 1.05
CA TRP A 190 -12.68 -23.23 0.36
C TRP A 190 -13.97 -23.38 -0.48
N PRO A 191 -14.88 -22.39 -0.52
CA PRO A 191 -16.11 -22.40 -1.32
C PRO A 191 -15.90 -21.84 -2.74
N ASP A 192 -14.87 -22.33 -3.45
CA ASP A 192 -14.38 -21.77 -4.73
C ASP A 192 -15.25 -22.12 -5.96
N LEU A 193 -16.54 -21.78 -5.87
CA LEU A 193 -17.41 -21.36 -6.98
C LEU A 193 -18.69 -20.66 -6.49
N LEU A 194 -18.92 -20.59 -5.17
CA LEU A 194 -20.04 -19.88 -4.56
C LEU A 194 -19.69 -18.43 -4.18
N VAL A 195 -18.45 -18.18 -3.74
CA VAL A 195 -18.07 -16.89 -3.11
C VAL A 195 -16.85 -16.27 -3.82
N PRO A 196 -16.88 -15.01 -4.31
CA PRO A 196 -15.74 -14.43 -5.03
C PRO A 196 -14.52 -14.25 -4.11
N TYR A 197 -13.33 -14.63 -4.60
CA TYR A 197 -12.09 -14.68 -3.81
C TYR A 197 -11.72 -13.35 -3.10
N TYR A 198 -12.15 -12.19 -3.63
CA TYR A 198 -11.88 -10.87 -3.05
C TYR A 198 -12.72 -10.54 -1.81
N THR A 199 -13.79 -11.29 -1.55
CA THR A 199 -14.74 -11.00 -0.46
C THR A 199 -14.24 -11.41 0.94
N GLY A 200 -13.15 -12.18 1.02
CA GLY A 200 -12.53 -12.60 2.28
C GLY A 200 -13.18 -13.79 2.98
N SER A 201 -14.26 -14.35 2.44
CA SER A 201 -14.82 -15.63 2.91
C SER A 201 -13.94 -16.79 2.45
N GLY A 202 -12.86 -17.04 3.19
CA GLY A 202 -11.97 -18.17 2.95
C GLY A 202 -12.66 -19.49 3.27
N ALA A 203 -12.91 -19.75 4.55
CA ALA A 203 -13.37 -21.06 5.00
C ALA A 203 -14.74 -21.48 4.44
N ASN A 204 -14.87 -22.78 4.17
CA ASN A 204 -16.11 -23.53 4.03
C ASN A 204 -16.32 -24.37 5.32
N PRO A 205 -16.67 -23.74 6.47
CA PRO A 205 -16.64 -24.41 7.77
C PRO A 205 -17.68 -25.54 7.89
N ASP A 206 -18.80 -25.41 7.17
CA ASP A 206 -19.91 -26.37 7.17
C ASP A 206 -19.72 -27.50 6.14
N ASP A 207 -18.54 -27.60 5.52
CA ASP A 207 -18.16 -28.60 4.50
C ASP A 207 -19.22 -28.76 3.39
N ILE A 208 -19.75 -27.61 2.92
CA ILE A 208 -20.76 -27.54 1.88
C ILE A 208 -20.22 -28.22 0.63
N LYS A 209 -20.94 -29.24 0.15
CA LYS A 209 -20.60 -30.05 -1.04
C LYS A 209 -20.91 -29.30 -2.34
N TRP A 210 -20.35 -28.10 -2.49
CA TRP A 210 -20.70 -27.11 -3.53
C TRP A 210 -20.44 -27.57 -4.96
N TRP A 211 -19.63 -28.62 -5.14
CA TRP A 211 -19.42 -29.29 -6.42
C TRP A 211 -20.58 -30.22 -6.81
N LEU A 212 -21.46 -30.59 -5.89
CA LEU A 212 -22.68 -31.37 -6.16
C LEU A 212 -23.85 -30.42 -6.43
N ARG A 213 -24.50 -30.62 -7.57
CA ARG A 213 -25.54 -29.74 -8.13
C ARG A 213 -26.75 -30.56 -8.57
N ASP A 214 -27.85 -29.90 -8.88
CA ASP A 214 -29.12 -30.52 -9.32
C ASP A 214 -29.53 -31.73 -8.44
N GLY A 215 -29.73 -31.48 -7.14
CA GLY A 215 -30.07 -32.51 -6.14
C GLY A 215 -28.97 -33.54 -5.83
N GLY A 216 -27.77 -33.37 -6.38
CA GLY A 216 -26.69 -34.36 -6.34
C GLY A 216 -26.60 -35.23 -7.60
N THR A 217 -27.23 -34.83 -8.71
CA THR A 217 -27.20 -35.59 -9.99
C THR A 217 -26.17 -35.06 -11.00
N LYS A 218 -25.63 -33.86 -10.78
CA LYS A 218 -24.62 -33.20 -11.63
C LYS A 218 -23.43 -32.68 -10.82
N TYR A 219 -22.30 -32.50 -11.49
CA TYR A 219 -21.15 -31.77 -10.95
C TYR A 219 -21.20 -30.29 -11.34
N ILE A 220 -20.61 -29.40 -10.57
CA ILE A 220 -20.43 -28.00 -10.97
C ILE A 220 -19.31 -27.86 -12.02
N ALA A 221 -19.46 -26.92 -12.94
CA ALA A 221 -18.43 -26.51 -13.89
C ALA A 221 -18.26 -24.98 -13.92
N GLY A 222 -17.02 -24.53 -14.18
CA GLY A 222 -16.69 -23.11 -14.19
C GLY A 222 -15.44 -22.76 -15.00
N THR A 223 -15.28 -21.46 -15.25
CA THR A 223 -14.13 -20.87 -15.94
C THR A 223 -13.12 -20.29 -14.93
N CYS A 224 -11.84 -20.45 -15.24
CA CYS A 224 -10.73 -19.94 -14.45
C CYS A 224 -9.73 -19.21 -15.36
N VAL A 225 -9.43 -17.95 -15.03
CA VAL A 225 -8.56 -17.06 -15.83
C VAL A 225 -7.30 -16.63 -15.07
N CYS A 226 -6.97 -17.36 -13.98
CA CYS A 226 -5.82 -17.06 -13.15
C CYS A 226 -4.49 -17.27 -13.90
N ASN A 227 -3.46 -16.52 -13.50
CA ASN A 227 -2.12 -16.61 -14.08
C ASN A 227 -1.56 -18.06 -14.08
N SER A 228 -1.84 -18.84 -13.02
CA SER A 228 -1.35 -20.23 -12.90
C SER A 228 -1.98 -21.18 -13.93
N CYS A 229 -3.30 -21.10 -14.15
CA CYS A 229 -3.96 -21.92 -15.17
C CYS A 229 -3.53 -21.50 -16.57
N ARG A 230 -3.52 -20.20 -16.87
CA ARG A 230 -3.14 -19.68 -18.19
C ARG A 230 -1.72 -20.07 -18.61
N LEU A 231 -0.75 -19.88 -17.72
CA LEU A 231 0.66 -20.21 -17.99
C LEU A 231 0.95 -21.72 -17.96
N SER A 232 0.01 -22.54 -17.48
CA SER A 232 0.12 -24.00 -17.49
C SER A 232 -0.59 -24.70 -18.65
N SER A 233 -1.63 -24.11 -19.23
CA SER A 233 -2.30 -24.66 -20.43
C SER A 233 -1.75 -24.04 -21.72
N GLY A 234 -1.32 -22.78 -21.67
CA GLY A 234 -1.00 -21.96 -22.84
C GLY A 234 -2.14 -21.02 -23.28
N PHE A 235 -3.30 -21.07 -22.64
CA PHE A 235 -4.53 -20.39 -23.11
C PHE A 235 -5.21 -19.53 -22.04
N PRO A 236 -5.83 -18.38 -22.41
CA PRO A 236 -6.31 -17.36 -21.48
C PRO A 236 -7.44 -17.81 -20.54
N ILE A 237 -8.19 -18.85 -20.93
CA ILE A 237 -9.34 -19.38 -20.18
C ILE A 237 -9.14 -20.88 -20.02
N GLN A 238 -9.18 -21.36 -18.79
CA GLN A 238 -9.23 -22.78 -18.44
C GLN A 238 -10.64 -23.13 -17.95
N THR A 239 -11.15 -24.28 -18.35
CA THR A 239 -12.46 -24.80 -17.92
C THR A 239 -12.28 -26.05 -17.05
N TRP A 240 -12.94 -26.07 -15.90
CA TRP A 240 -12.87 -27.18 -14.93
C TRP A 240 -14.25 -27.68 -14.56
N ALA A 241 -14.40 -29.00 -14.46
CA ALA A 241 -15.48 -29.68 -13.75
C ALA A 241 -14.92 -30.25 -12.43
N PHE A 242 -15.66 -30.14 -11.33
CA PHE A 242 -15.16 -30.49 -10.00
C PHE A 242 -15.71 -31.85 -9.58
N VAL A 243 -14.87 -32.88 -9.68
CA VAL A 243 -15.27 -34.30 -9.59
C VAL A 243 -14.53 -34.99 -8.45
N PRO A 244 -15.22 -35.65 -7.50
CA PRO A 244 -14.57 -36.43 -6.46
C PRO A 244 -13.74 -37.58 -7.03
N LYS A 245 -12.56 -37.84 -6.45
CA LYS A 245 -11.62 -38.84 -6.96
C LYS A 245 -12.21 -40.26 -6.99
N SER A 246 -13.14 -40.57 -6.09
CA SER A 246 -13.86 -41.85 -6.05
C SER A 246 -14.73 -42.11 -7.29
N ASN A 247 -15.11 -41.04 -8.00
CA ASN A 247 -15.95 -41.11 -9.21
C ASN A 247 -15.13 -41.05 -10.51
N ILE A 248 -13.79 -41.18 -10.45
CA ILE A 248 -12.91 -41.17 -11.63
C ILE A 248 -12.11 -42.49 -11.71
N PHE A 249 -12.17 -43.13 -12.87
CA PHE A 249 -11.65 -44.48 -13.12
C PHE A 249 -10.74 -44.51 -14.35
N ASN A 250 -9.70 -45.34 -14.32
CA ASN A 250 -8.87 -45.63 -15.49
C ASN A 250 -9.66 -46.51 -16.49
N THR A 251 -9.11 -46.74 -17.69
CA THR A 251 -9.79 -47.51 -18.75
C THR A 251 -10.02 -49.00 -18.44
N ASP A 252 -9.33 -49.55 -17.43
CA ASP A 252 -9.52 -50.91 -16.92
C ASP A 252 -10.55 -50.99 -15.77
N GLY A 253 -11.19 -49.88 -15.42
CA GLY A 253 -12.12 -49.77 -14.29
C GLY A 253 -11.46 -49.61 -12.91
N SER A 254 -10.13 -49.55 -12.83
CA SER A 254 -9.43 -49.30 -11.57
C SER A 254 -9.49 -47.82 -11.13
N PRO A 255 -9.34 -47.50 -9.83
CA PRO A 255 -9.38 -46.10 -9.35
C PRO A 255 -8.27 -45.23 -9.93
N LEU A 256 -8.58 -43.95 -10.20
CA LEU A 256 -7.66 -43.01 -10.87
C LEU A 256 -6.24 -42.98 -10.27
N THR A 257 -5.27 -43.39 -11.08
CA THR A 257 -3.84 -43.35 -10.74
C THR A 257 -3.12 -42.27 -11.56
N PHE A 258 -2.76 -41.19 -10.88
CA PHE A 258 -2.03 -40.06 -11.45
C PHE A 258 -0.59 -40.43 -11.87
N ASN A 259 -0.01 -39.66 -12.81
CA ASN A 259 1.35 -39.88 -13.32
C ASN A 259 1.64 -41.30 -13.88
N ALA A 260 0.61 -42.00 -14.38
CA ALA A 260 0.69 -43.32 -14.97
C ALA A 260 0.61 -43.29 -16.51
N GLY A 261 1.21 -44.28 -17.19
CA GLY A 261 1.19 -44.38 -18.66
C GLY A 261 1.84 -43.16 -19.34
N THR A 262 1.08 -42.44 -20.17
CA THR A 262 1.52 -41.16 -20.77
C THR A 262 1.14 -39.93 -19.93
N MET A 263 0.40 -40.10 -18.84
CA MET A 263 0.09 -39.00 -17.92
C MET A 263 1.38 -38.58 -17.19
N ARG A 264 1.63 -37.28 -17.11
CA ARG A 264 2.78 -36.69 -16.41
C ARG A 264 2.35 -35.62 -15.43
N ARG A 265 2.91 -35.70 -14.23
CA ARG A 265 2.73 -34.75 -13.14
C ARG A 265 3.71 -33.59 -13.23
N HIS A 266 3.18 -32.38 -13.20
CA HIS A 266 3.92 -31.16 -12.93
C HIS A 266 3.49 -30.58 -11.56
N ARG A 267 4.45 -30.40 -10.64
CA ARG A 267 4.22 -29.73 -9.35
C ARG A 267 4.36 -28.21 -9.53
N SER A 268 3.26 -27.54 -9.86
CA SER A 268 3.26 -26.11 -10.21
C SER A 268 3.50 -25.14 -9.04
N SER A 269 3.29 -25.59 -7.80
CA SER A 269 3.73 -24.91 -6.57
C SER A 269 3.81 -25.94 -5.43
N PRO A 270 4.33 -25.58 -4.24
CA PRO A 270 4.17 -26.44 -3.06
C PRO A 270 2.71 -26.84 -2.87
N GLY A 271 2.47 -28.13 -2.63
CA GLY A 271 1.13 -28.70 -2.42
C GLY A 271 0.22 -28.78 -3.65
N VAL A 272 0.62 -28.34 -4.85
CA VAL A 272 -0.27 -28.22 -6.03
C VAL A 272 0.31 -28.90 -7.26
N TYR A 273 -0.51 -29.75 -7.88
CA TYR A 273 -0.12 -30.65 -8.97
C TYR A 273 -1.06 -30.50 -10.17
N ARG A 274 -0.49 -30.68 -11.36
CA ARG A 274 -1.18 -30.63 -12.65
C ARG A 274 -0.76 -31.84 -13.46
N GLU A 275 -1.73 -32.55 -14.01
CA GLU A 275 -1.50 -33.76 -14.81
C GLU A 275 -1.79 -33.45 -16.29
N PHE A 276 -0.87 -33.83 -17.18
CA PHE A 276 -0.99 -33.61 -18.63
C PHE A 276 -0.54 -34.83 -19.45
N CYS A 277 -0.95 -34.90 -20.71
CA CYS A 277 -0.53 -35.97 -21.63
C CYS A 277 0.86 -35.68 -22.22
N SER A 278 1.84 -36.58 -22.01
CA SER A 278 3.19 -36.45 -22.56
C SER A 278 3.28 -36.56 -24.08
N CYS A 279 2.21 -36.97 -24.76
CA CYS A 279 2.18 -37.19 -26.20
C CYS A 279 1.58 -36.03 -26.99
N CYS A 280 0.74 -35.18 -26.38
CA CYS A 280 0.12 -34.04 -27.08
C CYS A 280 -0.03 -32.74 -26.28
N GLY A 281 0.37 -32.69 -25.00
CA GLY A 281 0.28 -31.49 -24.14
C GLY A 281 -1.06 -31.30 -23.43
N ALA A 282 -2.10 -32.07 -23.80
CA ALA A 282 -3.45 -31.95 -23.25
C ALA A 282 -3.45 -31.90 -21.72
N THR A 283 -4.01 -30.82 -21.16
CA THR A 283 -4.24 -30.68 -19.72
C THR A 283 -5.37 -31.63 -19.31
N ALA A 284 -5.15 -32.45 -18.28
CA ALA A 284 -6.13 -33.42 -17.81
C ALA A 284 -6.71 -33.07 -16.44
N PHE A 285 -5.85 -32.88 -15.43
CA PHE A 285 -6.28 -32.65 -14.05
C PHE A 285 -5.51 -31.52 -13.35
N TRP A 286 -6.17 -30.87 -12.38
CA TRP A 286 -5.53 -30.12 -11.30
C TRP A 286 -5.97 -30.70 -9.96
N HIS A 287 -5.05 -30.81 -9.01
CA HIS A 287 -5.35 -31.19 -7.63
C HIS A 287 -4.33 -30.61 -6.64
N CYS A 288 -4.68 -30.54 -5.35
CA CYS A 288 -3.79 -30.09 -4.29
C CYS A 288 -3.94 -30.93 -3.00
N ASP A 289 -2.92 -30.84 -2.15
CA ASP A 289 -2.87 -31.57 -0.86
C ASP A 289 -3.88 -31.03 0.19
N GLU A 290 -4.47 -29.84 -0.03
CA GLU A 290 -5.52 -29.26 0.82
C GLU A 290 -6.92 -29.84 0.56
N ARG A 291 -7.18 -30.39 -0.64
CA ARG A 291 -8.43 -31.07 -1.00
C ARG A 291 -8.16 -32.34 -1.85
N PRO A 292 -7.45 -33.34 -1.30
CA PRO A 292 -6.88 -34.46 -2.07
C PRO A 292 -7.92 -35.40 -2.68
N LEU A 293 -9.18 -35.28 -2.28
CA LEU A 293 -10.31 -36.09 -2.78
C LEU A 293 -11.20 -35.35 -3.80
N LEU A 294 -11.02 -34.05 -4.04
CA LEU A 294 -11.79 -33.28 -5.05
C LEU A 294 -10.85 -32.84 -6.17
N ILE A 295 -11.07 -33.36 -7.38
CA ILE A 295 -10.19 -33.20 -8.53
C ILE A 295 -10.84 -32.29 -9.57
N ASP A 296 -10.06 -31.36 -10.12
CA ASP A 296 -10.53 -30.48 -11.19
C ASP A 296 -10.21 -31.16 -12.53
N VAL A 297 -11.23 -31.47 -13.32
CA VAL A 297 -11.13 -32.22 -14.57
C VAL A 297 -11.28 -31.28 -15.76
N SER A 298 -10.35 -31.33 -16.71
CA SER A 298 -10.31 -30.41 -17.85
C SER A 298 -11.44 -30.71 -18.85
N VAL A 299 -12.46 -29.86 -18.91
CA VAL A 299 -13.73 -30.14 -19.58
C VAL A 299 -13.57 -30.47 -21.07
N GLY A 300 -12.55 -29.92 -21.74
CA GLY A 300 -12.33 -30.17 -23.17
C GLY A 300 -12.05 -31.63 -23.53
N LEU A 301 -11.66 -32.47 -22.56
CA LEU A 301 -11.43 -33.91 -22.75
C LEU A 301 -12.72 -34.74 -22.77
N LEU A 302 -13.87 -34.21 -22.32
CA LEU A 302 -15.09 -34.98 -22.16
C LEU A 302 -15.72 -35.38 -23.53
N ARG A 303 -16.43 -36.52 -23.53
CA ARG A 303 -17.22 -37.06 -24.65
C ARG A 303 -18.69 -37.17 -24.23
N ALA A 304 -19.37 -36.04 -24.17
CA ALA A 304 -20.79 -35.94 -23.87
C ALA A 304 -21.58 -35.47 -25.10
N ASN A 305 -22.90 -35.42 -24.95
CA ASN A 305 -23.74 -34.54 -25.77
C ASN A 305 -23.36 -33.07 -25.46
N GLY A 306 -22.87 -32.35 -26.48
CA GLY A 306 -22.34 -31.00 -26.34
C GLY A 306 -20.91 -30.93 -25.77
N ALA A 307 -20.16 -29.87 -26.11
CA ALA A 307 -18.82 -29.64 -25.56
C ALA A 307 -18.84 -29.18 -24.09
N ARG A 308 -19.93 -28.58 -23.61
CA ARG A 308 -20.17 -28.20 -22.21
C ARG A 308 -20.68 -29.35 -21.34
N ALA A 309 -21.09 -30.48 -21.92
CA ALA A 309 -21.54 -31.67 -21.20
C ALA A 309 -22.69 -31.42 -20.19
N GLU A 310 -23.70 -30.63 -20.56
CA GLU A 310 -24.77 -30.14 -19.65
C GLU A 310 -25.67 -31.24 -19.05
N ASP A 311 -25.68 -32.43 -19.66
CA ASP A 311 -26.31 -33.66 -19.13
C ASP A 311 -25.61 -34.18 -17.85
N TRP A 312 -24.40 -33.69 -17.56
CA TRP A 312 -23.51 -34.10 -16.46
C TRP A 312 -23.03 -32.92 -15.61
N LEU A 313 -22.94 -31.72 -16.20
CA LEU A 313 -22.35 -30.52 -15.60
C LEU A 313 -23.37 -29.39 -15.49
N GLU A 314 -23.48 -28.78 -14.30
CA GLU A 314 -24.17 -27.50 -14.09
C GLU A 314 -23.13 -26.37 -14.13
N TRP A 315 -23.26 -25.47 -15.11
CA TRP A 315 -22.35 -24.34 -15.27
C TRP A 315 -22.72 -23.16 -14.37
N SER A 316 -21.72 -22.49 -13.83
CA SER A 316 -21.87 -21.21 -13.12
C SER A 316 -21.45 -20.03 -14.02
N PRO A 317 -22.31 -19.53 -14.93
CA PRO A 317 -21.96 -18.43 -15.84
C PRO A 317 -21.69 -17.11 -15.11
N ASN A 318 -22.28 -16.94 -13.92
CA ASN A 318 -22.24 -15.68 -13.17
C ASN A 318 -20.96 -15.50 -12.31
N ARG A 319 -20.03 -16.47 -12.29
CA ARG A 319 -18.75 -16.36 -11.55
C ARG A 319 -17.58 -16.96 -12.34
N ILE A 320 -16.64 -16.09 -12.72
CA ILE A 320 -15.34 -16.48 -13.28
C ILE A 320 -14.31 -16.53 -12.14
N SER A 321 -13.63 -17.66 -11.94
CA SER A 321 -12.56 -17.78 -10.94
C SER A 321 -11.35 -16.93 -11.34
N PHE A 322 -10.94 -16.04 -10.43
CA PHE A 322 -9.83 -15.08 -10.58
C PHE A 322 -9.97 -14.10 -11.76
N ALA A 323 -11.19 -13.61 -12.01
CA ALA A 323 -11.54 -12.66 -13.07
C ALA A 323 -10.65 -11.40 -13.13
N GLU A 324 -10.11 -10.95 -12.00
CA GLU A 324 -9.17 -9.83 -11.92
C GLU A 324 -7.87 -10.09 -12.70
N MET A 325 -7.41 -11.34 -12.76
CA MET A 325 -6.17 -11.76 -13.41
C MET A 325 -6.27 -11.94 -14.93
N ALA A 326 -7.46 -11.78 -15.51
CA ALA A 326 -7.63 -11.75 -16.95
C ALA A 326 -6.80 -10.61 -17.56
N LEU A 327 -5.83 -10.95 -18.42
CA LEU A 327 -5.00 -9.96 -19.12
C LEU A 327 -5.75 -9.29 -20.27
N SER A 328 -6.60 -10.06 -20.95
CA SER A 328 -7.51 -9.56 -21.98
C SER A 328 -8.88 -9.29 -21.36
N LYS A 329 -9.18 -8.02 -21.11
CA LYS A 329 -10.53 -7.55 -20.74
C LYS A 329 -11.03 -6.70 -21.90
N MET A 330 -12.18 -7.04 -22.48
CA MET A 330 -12.85 -6.14 -23.42
C MET A 330 -13.28 -4.87 -22.68
N PRO A 331 -13.18 -3.68 -23.29
CA PRO A 331 -13.81 -2.49 -22.74
C PRO A 331 -15.32 -2.73 -22.62
N PRO A 332 -16.01 -2.15 -21.61
CA PRO A 332 -17.44 -2.33 -21.45
C PRO A 332 -18.16 -1.85 -22.71
N SER A 333 -18.84 -2.76 -23.39
CA SER A 333 -19.56 -2.45 -24.62
C SER A 333 -20.63 -1.39 -24.34
N ALA A 334 -20.60 -0.30 -25.10
CA ALA A 334 -21.65 0.71 -25.02
C ALA A 334 -23.01 0.02 -25.25
N PRO A 335 -24.03 0.28 -24.41
CA PRO A 335 -25.28 -0.45 -24.46
C PRO A 335 -25.90 -0.33 -25.84
N PHE A 336 -26.19 -1.48 -26.48
CA PHE A 336 -26.70 -1.56 -27.84
C PHE A 336 -27.94 -0.67 -27.99
N GLN A 337 -27.81 0.43 -28.74
CA GLN A 337 -28.95 1.26 -29.09
C GLN A 337 -29.92 0.44 -29.94
N PHE A 338 -31.10 0.17 -29.38
CA PHE A 338 -32.16 -0.59 -30.01
C PHE A 338 -32.79 0.23 -31.16
N ARG A 339 -32.13 0.24 -32.32
CA ARG A 339 -32.63 0.88 -33.55
C ARG A 339 -33.79 0.07 -34.12
N GLY A 340 -34.98 0.31 -33.59
CA GLY A 340 -36.22 -0.20 -34.17
C GLY A 340 -36.41 0.31 -35.60
N SER A 341 -36.73 -0.60 -36.52
CA SER A 341 -37.02 -0.26 -37.91
C SER A 341 -38.31 0.55 -38.04
N SER A 342 -38.26 1.65 -38.79
CA SER A 342 -39.43 2.20 -39.47
C SER A 342 -39.01 2.81 -40.81
N ASN A 343 -39.83 2.59 -41.84
CA ASN A 343 -39.58 3.07 -43.19
C ASN A 343 -40.17 4.48 -43.38
N TYR A 344 -39.56 5.33 -44.22
CA TYR A 344 -40.17 5.76 -45.50
C TYR A 344 -39.25 6.68 -46.36
N ARG A 345 -39.19 6.34 -47.66
CA ARG A 345 -38.96 7.16 -48.90
C ARG A 345 -38.19 8.50 -48.85
N GLY A 346 -37.17 8.67 -49.70
CA GLY A 346 -36.44 9.95 -49.88
C GLY A 346 -35.46 10.10 -51.08
N SER A 347 -35.80 9.58 -52.27
CA SER A 347 -35.22 9.81 -53.62
C SER A 347 -33.83 10.48 -53.86
N ARG A 348 -32.87 9.67 -54.37
CA ARG A 348 -31.97 9.91 -55.55
C ARG A 348 -30.87 11.03 -55.46
N PRO A 349 -29.90 11.15 -56.41
CA PRO A 349 -28.78 10.19 -56.58
C PRO A 349 -27.38 10.81 -56.93
N ASN A 350 -26.41 9.93 -57.22
CA ASN A 350 -25.19 10.08 -58.05
C ASN A 350 -23.83 10.60 -57.46
N PRO A 351 -22.67 10.22 -58.08
CA PRO A 351 -21.34 10.20 -57.41
C PRO A 351 -20.12 10.68 -58.26
N ARG A 352 -18.87 10.46 -57.76
CA ARG A 352 -17.52 10.53 -58.42
C ARG A 352 -17.08 11.94 -58.90
N HIS A 353 -15.82 12.39 -58.77
CA HIS A 353 -14.48 11.80 -59.02
C HIS A 353 -13.44 12.27 -57.94
N GLU A 354 -12.25 11.73 -57.69
CA GLU A 354 -11.26 10.85 -58.38
C GLU A 354 -10.17 11.57 -59.24
N PHE A 355 -8.90 11.13 -59.15
CA PHE A 355 -7.67 11.57 -59.90
C PHE A 355 -7.09 13.00 -59.65
N THR A 356 -5.76 13.30 -59.62
CA THR A 356 -4.50 12.49 -59.42
C THR A 356 -3.21 13.34 -59.18
N PHE A 357 -2.19 12.70 -58.57
CA PHE A 357 -0.73 12.80 -58.81
C PHE A 357 0.17 14.05 -58.56
N ARG A 358 1.26 13.78 -57.80
CA ARG A 358 2.65 14.35 -57.87
C ARG A 358 2.83 15.82 -57.41
N TYR A 359 4.01 16.28 -56.94
CA TYR A 359 5.35 15.67 -56.76
C TYR A 359 5.96 16.16 -55.42
N GLN A 360 6.96 15.47 -54.86
CA GLN A 360 7.74 15.96 -53.71
C GLN A 360 8.62 17.17 -54.07
N LYS A 361 8.92 18.04 -53.08
CA LYS A 361 9.95 19.10 -53.17
C LYS A 361 11.22 18.67 -52.41
N PRO A 362 12.43 19.02 -52.90
CA PRO A 362 13.71 18.64 -52.27
C PRO A 362 14.03 19.46 -51.01
N ALA A 363 15.07 19.05 -50.30
CA ALA A 363 15.46 19.61 -49.01
C ALA A 363 16.21 20.96 -49.14
N THR A 364 16.27 21.71 -48.05
CA THR A 364 16.91 23.04 -47.99
C THR A 364 18.43 23.00 -48.24
N SER A 365 19.05 21.82 -48.11
CA SER A 365 20.46 21.54 -48.44
C SER A 365 20.79 21.74 -49.92
N ASP A 366 19.83 21.53 -50.81
CA ASP A 366 20.07 21.36 -52.24
C ASP A 366 19.98 22.70 -53.00
N ARG A 367 20.18 23.82 -52.29
CA ARG A 367 20.04 25.19 -52.80
C ARG A 367 21.37 25.69 -53.38
N PRO A 368 21.47 26.06 -54.68
CA PRO A 368 22.75 26.38 -55.35
C PRO A 368 23.53 27.64 -54.89
N LEU A 369 23.22 28.22 -53.73
CA LEU A 369 23.88 29.41 -53.18
C LEU A 369 24.84 29.11 -52.01
N LEU A 370 24.99 27.84 -51.60
CA LEU A 370 25.95 27.41 -50.58
C LEU A 370 26.84 26.22 -51.06
N SER A 371 26.89 25.97 -52.37
CA SER A 371 27.61 24.82 -52.95
C SER A 371 28.45 25.21 -54.18
N SER A 372 29.54 25.93 -53.98
CA SER A 372 30.66 25.99 -54.93
C SER A 372 31.95 25.50 -54.28
N LYS A 373 32.39 24.31 -54.68
CA LYS A 373 33.75 23.84 -54.41
C LYS A 373 34.74 24.71 -55.18
N ARG A 374 35.95 24.90 -54.65
CA ARG A 374 37.14 25.08 -55.48
C ARG A 374 38.30 24.26 -54.89
N GLU A 375 39.18 23.80 -55.77
CA GLU A 375 40.16 22.74 -55.46
C GLU A 375 41.45 23.25 -54.82
N SER A 376 42.36 22.33 -54.53
CA SER A 376 43.45 22.46 -53.55
C SER A 376 44.81 22.85 -54.12
N THR A 377 45.49 23.81 -53.46
CA THR A 377 46.97 24.02 -53.41
C THR A 377 47.67 24.42 -54.73
N PRO A 378 48.86 25.10 -54.73
CA PRO A 378 49.95 25.04 -53.74
C PRO A 378 50.65 26.40 -53.39
N GLU A 379 51.91 26.31 -52.92
CA GLU A 379 52.98 27.36 -52.80
C GLU A 379 53.11 28.22 -51.51
N ARG A 380 53.93 27.69 -50.58
CA ARG A 380 55.24 28.19 -50.04
C ARG A 380 55.53 29.71 -49.84
N LEU A 381 56.39 29.98 -48.83
CA LEU A 381 56.99 31.27 -48.36
C LEU A 381 56.09 32.07 -47.40
N GLU A 382 56.58 32.82 -46.40
CA GLU A 382 57.75 32.72 -45.49
C GLU A 382 57.51 33.75 -44.35
N GLY A 383 57.99 33.54 -43.11
CA GLY A 383 57.83 34.53 -42.02
C GLY A 383 57.77 33.97 -40.60
N GLU A 384 58.61 34.52 -39.72
CA GLU A 384 58.72 34.18 -38.28
C GLU A 384 57.68 34.99 -37.45
N THR A 385 57.26 34.68 -36.22
CA THR A 385 57.99 34.25 -35.00
C THR A 385 57.05 33.64 -33.94
N LYS A 386 57.58 32.95 -32.92
CA LYS A 386 56.99 32.75 -31.56
C LYS A 386 57.66 33.76 -30.59
N PRO A 387 57.04 34.26 -29.50
CA PRO A 387 56.42 33.48 -28.39
C PRO A 387 55.08 34.11 -27.88
N GLY A 388 54.47 33.79 -26.74
CA GLY A 388 54.81 32.91 -25.59
C GLY A 388 53.68 32.80 -24.56
N LEU A 389 53.88 32.02 -23.49
CA LEU A 389 52.90 31.79 -22.42
C LEU A 389 52.65 33.04 -21.55
N LYS A 390 51.42 33.22 -21.05
CA LYS A 390 51.08 34.16 -19.97
C LYS A 390 50.01 33.60 -19.02
N PHE A 391 50.43 32.86 -18.01
CA PHE A 391 49.77 32.85 -16.70
C PHE A 391 50.56 33.79 -15.78
N ALA A 392 49.90 34.43 -14.81
CA ALA A 392 50.57 35.29 -13.83
C ALA A 392 51.21 34.46 -12.70
N GLU A 393 52.31 34.94 -12.13
CA GLU A 393 52.95 34.29 -10.98
C GLU A 393 52.18 34.49 -9.67
N LEU A 394 52.40 33.58 -8.72
CA LEU A 394 51.93 33.67 -7.34
C LEU A 394 52.77 34.61 -6.45
N SER A 395 53.69 35.37 -7.04
CA SER A 395 54.65 36.26 -6.36
C SER A 395 54.17 37.69 -6.14
N THR A 396 53.07 38.11 -6.77
CA THR A 396 52.63 39.53 -6.82
C THR A 396 51.45 39.88 -5.90
N LEU A 397 51.21 39.11 -4.83
CA LEU A 397 50.27 39.49 -3.77
C LEU A 397 51.02 40.21 -2.64
N SER A 398 50.86 41.52 -2.56
CA SER A 398 51.47 42.37 -1.52
C SER A 398 50.52 42.59 -0.34
N ASP A 399 51.11 42.72 0.84
CA ASP A 399 50.45 42.55 2.15
C ASP A 399 49.80 43.85 2.64
N SER A 400 48.74 44.33 1.96
CA SER A 400 48.35 45.76 2.00
C SER A 400 46.85 46.12 2.08
N GLU A 401 45.92 45.16 2.21
CA GLU A 401 44.45 45.46 2.20
C GLU A 401 43.63 44.80 3.34
N GLU A 402 44.27 44.25 4.39
CA GLU A 402 43.55 43.55 5.48
C GLU A 402 43.08 44.49 6.63
N ALA A 403 43.01 45.80 6.40
CA ALA A 403 42.81 46.81 7.46
C ALA A 403 41.64 47.82 7.26
N GLU A 404 40.99 47.90 6.09
CA GLU A 404 40.04 48.99 5.77
C GLU A 404 38.54 48.60 5.75
N MET A 405 38.16 47.50 6.43
CA MET A 405 36.73 47.11 6.57
C MET A 405 36.36 46.64 7.98
N ASP A 406 36.91 47.30 9.02
CA ASP A 406 36.44 47.13 10.40
C ASP A 406 35.73 48.39 10.92
N MET A 407 34.40 48.27 11.08
CA MET A 407 33.47 49.15 11.83
C MET A 407 33.01 50.52 11.28
N SER A 408 31.70 50.74 11.51
CA SER A 408 30.97 52.02 11.73
C SER A 408 30.59 52.94 10.55
N ASP A 409 29.43 53.63 10.56
CA ASP A 409 28.10 53.36 11.18
C ASP A 409 27.04 54.37 10.66
N ASP A 410 25.74 54.02 10.73
CA ASP A 410 24.56 54.91 10.89
C ASP A 410 24.34 56.11 9.89
N SER A 411 23.23 56.87 9.87
CA SER A 411 21.86 56.72 10.41
C SER A 411 20.85 57.53 9.57
N ASP A 412 19.55 57.27 9.75
CA ASP A 412 18.52 58.25 10.20
C ASP A 412 17.10 57.68 10.00
N GLY A 413 16.12 57.87 10.88
CA GLY A 413 16.02 58.52 12.21
C GLY A 413 14.61 58.21 12.78
N GLU A 414 14.12 58.57 13.97
CA GLU A 414 14.39 59.44 15.13
C GLU A 414 13.48 58.91 16.29
N ARG A 415 13.45 59.22 17.60
CA ARG A 415 14.31 59.74 18.71
C ARG A 415 13.50 59.48 20.03
N PRO A 416 13.96 59.77 21.26
CA PRO A 416 15.32 60.04 21.76
C PRO A 416 15.75 59.15 22.96
N ARG A 417 17.00 59.31 23.44
CA ARG A 417 17.57 58.67 24.64
C ARG A 417 17.86 59.72 25.74
N LYS A 418 18.25 59.27 26.95
CA LYS A 418 19.29 59.97 27.76
C LYS A 418 20.23 58.97 28.45
N ARG A 419 21.53 59.33 28.54
CA ARG A 419 22.66 58.56 29.10
C ARG A 419 23.33 59.36 30.23
N ARG A 420 24.01 58.68 31.16
CA ARG A 420 25.39 58.95 31.65
C ARG A 420 25.99 57.57 32.00
N ALA A 421 27.20 57.15 31.63
CA ALA A 421 28.54 57.77 31.49
C ALA A 421 29.39 57.62 32.78
N LEU A 422 30.62 57.14 32.61
CA LEU A 422 31.65 56.87 33.63
C LEU A 422 32.82 57.83 33.48
N ALA A 423 33.57 58.08 34.57
CA ALA A 423 34.88 58.73 34.53
C ALA A 423 35.75 58.40 35.78
N LEU A 424 36.98 57.96 35.50
CA LEU A 424 38.27 58.27 36.16
C LEU A 424 38.59 57.89 37.63
N ASP A 425 39.91 57.73 37.82
CA ASP A 425 40.79 57.78 39.02
C ASP A 425 40.76 56.70 40.14
N GLY A 426 41.97 56.26 40.53
CA GLY A 426 42.25 55.30 41.63
C GLY A 426 43.55 54.48 41.42
N PRO A 427 44.59 54.56 42.28
CA PRO A 427 45.94 54.04 41.94
C PRO A 427 46.51 52.89 42.82
N GLN A 428 47.51 52.17 42.24
CA GLN A 428 48.79 51.68 42.83
C GLN A 428 48.82 50.72 44.06
N GLU A 429 49.46 49.54 43.93
CA GLU A 429 50.67 49.09 44.68
C GLU A 429 51.10 47.60 44.40
N THR A 430 52.43 47.34 44.42
CA THR A 430 53.25 46.12 44.74
C THR A 430 52.69 44.66 44.58
N ALA A 431 53.44 43.57 44.31
CA ALA A 431 54.89 43.21 44.22
C ALA A 431 55.08 41.82 43.49
N PRO A 432 56.30 41.29 43.23
CA PRO A 432 56.56 40.22 42.22
C PRO A 432 56.66 38.73 42.70
N ALA A 433 56.84 37.81 41.73
CA ALA A 433 56.97 36.33 41.85
C ALA A 433 58.38 35.86 42.36
N PRO A 434 58.69 34.54 42.58
CA PRO A 434 58.90 33.53 41.51
C PRO A 434 58.41 32.05 41.82
N PRO A 435 59.17 30.92 41.70
CA PRO A 435 58.95 29.92 40.64
C PRO A 435 58.77 28.44 41.10
N ALA A 436 58.70 27.50 40.13
CA ALA A 436 58.51 26.05 40.33
C ALA A 436 59.81 25.18 40.24
N PRO A 437 59.77 23.93 40.76
CA PRO A 437 60.33 22.76 40.06
C PRO A 437 59.31 21.59 39.99
N LYS A 438 59.32 20.60 39.05
CA LYS A 438 60.30 19.94 38.15
C LYS A 438 61.19 18.83 38.73
N TRP A 439 60.71 17.58 38.61
CA TRP A 439 61.46 16.36 38.25
C TRP A 439 60.42 15.32 37.75
N SER A 440 60.49 14.52 36.68
CA SER A 440 61.41 14.25 35.54
C SER A 440 62.02 12.84 35.48
N ASN A 441 61.45 12.01 34.57
CA ASN A 441 62.15 10.98 33.76
C ASN A 441 62.74 9.73 34.47
N PRO A 442 63.18 8.68 33.72
CA PRO A 442 63.21 8.54 32.25
C PRO A 442 62.51 7.29 31.66
N ASP A 443 62.25 7.37 30.36
CA ASP A 443 62.04 6.24 29.43
C ASP A 443 63.34 5.97 28.64
N PRO A 444 63.77 4.72 28.43
CA PRO A 444 64.90 4.38 27.57
C PRO A 444 64.51 3.56 26.32
N TYR A 445 64.20 4.27 25.21
CA TYR A 445 64.86 4.13 23.88
C TYR A 445 64.88 2.73 23.20
N THR A 446 64.61 2.53 21.90
CA THR A 446 64.41 3.39 20.69
C THR A 446 63.68 2.52 19.62
N ALA A 447 63.28 2.88 18.40
CA ALA A 447 63.52 3.97 17.41
C ALA A 447 62.41 3.87 16.31
N LEU A 448 62.15 4.80 15.39
CA LEU A 448 62.47 6.23 15.15
C LEU A 448 61.51 6.74 14.06
N PRO A 449 61.05 8.01 14.05
CA PRO A 449 60.39 8.63 12.89
C PRO A 449 61.35 9.53 12.06
N PRO A 450 61.19 9.61 10.72
CA PRO A 450 61.90 10.56 9.85
C PRO A 450 61.30 11.99 9.93
N PRO A 451 61.97 13.02 9.37
CA PRO A 451 61.92 14.39 9.92
C PRO A 451 60.77 15.29 9.42
N ALA A 452 60.63 16.45 10.08
CA ALA A 452 59.62 17.45 9.79
C ALA A 452 60.17 18.62 8.95
N GLU A 453 59.36 19.13 8.00
CA GLU A 453 59.65 20.39 7.30
C GLU A 453 58.37 21.09 6.80
N THR A 454 58.38 22.43 6.84
CA THR A 454 57.36 23.38 6.33
C THR A 454 55.94 23.36 6.93
N THR A 455 55.56 24.45 7.60
CA THR A 455 54.19 24.76 8.02
C THR A 455 53.40 25.46 6.90
N ASN A 456 52.68 24.72 6.07
CA ASN A 456 51.81 25.30 5.02
C ASN A 456 50.32 25.21 5.39
N LYS A 457 49.66 26.37 5.54
CA LYS A 457 48.20 26.47 5.68
C LYS A 457 47.54 26.02 4.37
N ARG A 458 46.57 25.10 4.42
CA ARG A 458 45.83 24.67 3.23
C ARG A 458 44.93 25.80 2.72
N VAL A 459 45.19 26.29 1.51
CA VAL A 459 44.37 27.30 0.84
C VAL A 459 43.02 26.70 0.43
N ASP A 460 41.92 27.37 0.77
CA ASP A 460 40.57 26.97 0.37
C ASP A 460 40.28 27.43 -1.06
N VAL A 461 40.56 26.53 -2.02
CA VAL A 461 40.33 26.74 -3.46
C VAL A 461 38.87 27.10 -3.77
N VAL A 462 37.90 26.68 -2.95
CA VAL A 462 36.48 26.97 -3.16
C VAL A 462 36.17 28.44 -2.90
N LYS A 463 36.89 29.11 -1.99
CA LYS A 463 36.77 30.56 -1.76
C LYS A 463 37.33 31.38 -2.92
N LEU A 464 38.48 30.98 -3.47
CA LEU A 464 39.08 31.63 -4.66
C LEU A 464 38.14 31.58 -5.86
N ILE A 465 37.55 30.42 -6.15
CA ILE A 465 36.56 30.23 -7.22
C ILE A 465 35.30 31.08 -6.98
N ARG A 466 34.92 31.32 -5.72
CA ARG A 466 33.79 32.20 -5.37
C ARG A 466 34.09 33.68 -5.61
N LYS A 467 35.27 34.19 -5.23
CA LYS A 467 35.64 35.60 -5.45
C LYS A 467 35.69 35.92 -6.96
N ALA A 468 36.43 35.11 -7.72
CA ALA A 468 36.56 35.26 -9.17
C ALA A 468 35.24 35.17 -9.97
N ARG A 469 34.17 34.59 -9.40
CA ARG A 469 32.84 34.58 -10.02
C ARG A 469 31.97 35.80 -9.70
N LEU A 470 32.24 36.49 -8.60
CA LEU A 470 31.56 37.75 -8.25
C LEU A 470 32.16 38.92 -9.02
N ASP A 471 33.49 38.95 -9.16
CA ASP A 471 34.23 39.99 -9.90
C ASP A 471 33.90 40.01 -11.42
N ILE A 472 33.39 38.90 -11.96
CA ILE A 472 32.88 38.80 -13.34
C ILE A 472 31.44 39.33 -13.46
N ALA A 473 30.58 39.03 -12.47
CA ALA A 473 29.19 39.50 -12.46
C ALA A 473 29.10 41.02 -12.23
N ALA A 474 30.02 41.59 -11.45
CA ALA A 474 30.11 43.04 -11.21
C ALA A 474 30.53 43.86 -12.43
N LYS A 475 30.88 43.22 -13.57
CA LYS A 475 31.34 43.89 -14.81
C LYS A 475 30.37 43.77 -15.98
N THR A 476 29.15 43.28 -15.76
CA THR A 476 28.14 43.07 -16.82
C THR A 476 26.91 43.98 -16.76
N ASP A 477 26.75 44.80 -15.71
CA ASP A 477 25.58 45.67 -15.53
C ASP A 477 25.75 47.11 -16.09
N GLU A 478 26.88 47.43 -16.73
CA GLU A 478 27.25 48.83 -17.06
C GLU A 478 26.87 49.28 -18.50
N THR A 479 26.14 48.47 -19.28
CA THR A 479 25.78 48.80 -20.68
C THR A 479 24.36 48.40 -21.13
N ASP A 480 23.33 49.13 -20.69
CA ASP A 480 22.17 49.44 -21.55
C ASP A 480 21.48 50.76 -21.12
N ALA A 481 21.02 51.56 -22.08
CA ALA A 481 20.82 53.01 -21.91
C ALA A 481 19.45 53.52 -22.38
N VAL A 482 18.35 52.84 -22.01
CA VAL A 482 16.97 53.26 -22.36
C VAL A 482 16.03 53.29 -21.14
N LYS A 483 16.38 54.08 -20.11
CA LYS A 483 15.52 54.37 -18.95
C LYS A 483 15.60 55.83 -18.45
N GLN A 484 15.50 56.79 -19.37
CA GLN A 484 15.21 58.19 -19.02
C GLN A 484 14.15 58.79 -19.95
N ASN A 485 12.93 58.89 -19.43
CA ASN A 485 11.99 60.02 -19.62
C ASN A 485 10.72 59.75 -18.79
N SER A 486 10.03 60.81 -18.38
CA SER A 486 8.86 60.76 -17.48
C SER A 486 7.58 61.21 -18.19
N ASP A 487 6.42 60.72 -17.72
CA ASP A 487 5.30 61.55 -17.22
C ASP A 487 3.95 60.78 -17.12
N PHE A 488 3.03 61.41 -16.37
CA PHE A 488 1.56 61.22 -16.34
C PHE A 488 0.90 60.12 -15.47
N ILE A 489 -0.41 60.31 -15.23
CA ILE A 489 -1.09 60.01 -13.95
C ILE A 489 -2.42 59.25 -14.10
N SER A 490 -2.51 58.10 -13.42
CA SER A 490 -3.61 57.50 -12.60
C SER A 490 -5.09 57.38 -13.06
N LEU A 491 -5.74 56.33 -12.51
CA LEU A 491 -7.18 56.01 -12.40
C LEU A 491 -7.96 55.57 -13.67
N GLY A 492 -8.82 54.53 -13.52
CA GLY A 492 -10.06 54.41 -14.31
C GLY A 492 -10.43 53.08 -15.00
N MET A 493 -10.97 52.12 -14.25
CA MET A 493 -11.99 51.11 -14.63
C MET A 493 -12.38 50.86 -16.13
N SER A 494 -12.24 49.60 -16.59
CA SER A 494 -13.28 48.72 -17.24
C SER A 494 -12.89 48.00 -18.55
N PHE A 495 -13.43 46.77 -18.69
CA PHE A 495 -13.56 45.89 -19.89
C PHE A 495 -12.31 45.23 -20.53
N GLU A 496 -12.57 44.04 -21.10
CA GLU A 496 -11.61 43.05 -21.65
C GLU A 496 -11.41 43.25 -23.18
N PRO A 497 -10.35 42.66 -23.80
CA PRO A 497 -10.46 41.28 -24.30
C PRO A 497 -9.17 40.41 -24.15
N GLU A 498 -9.25 39.16 -24.61
CA GLU A 498 -8.20 38.11 -24.52
C GLU A 498 -7.10 38.17 -25.62
N ILE A 499 -6.24 37.12 -25.65
CA ILE A 499 -5.33 36.68 -26.75
C ILE A 499 -3.93 37.38 -26.77
N PRO A 500 -2.78 36.67 -26.96
CA PRO A 500 -2.33 35.43 -26.31
C PRO A 500 -0.84 35.52 -25.82
N GLN A 501 -0.36 34.61 -24.95
CA GLN A 501 1.09 34.40 -24.79
C GLN A 501 1.61 33.25 -25.66
N SER A 502 2.67 33.52 -26.42
CA SER A 502 3.26 32.59 -27.38
C SER A 502 4.28 31.65 -26.74
N ASN A 503 4.04 30.34 -26.84
CA ASN A 503 5.05 29.33 -26.52
C ASN A 503 6.11 29.27 -27.62
N ALA A 504 7.37 29.02 -27.23
CA ALA A 504 8.44 28.73 -28.18
C ALA A 504 8.28 27.32 -28.79
N PRO A 505 8.66 27.08 -30.06
CA PRO A 505 8.44 25.81 -30.75
C PRO A 505 9.34 24.67 -30.23
N ASP A 506 8.81 23.44 -30.22
CA ASP A 506 9.35 22.27 -29.49
C ASP A 506 10.73 21.73 -29.92
N ASN A 507 11.39 22.31 -30.92
CA ASN A 507 12.60 21.75 -31.54
C ASN A 507 13.87 22.62 -31.34
N ALA A 508 14.07 23.16 -30.13
CA ALA A 508 15.34 23.79 -29.73
C ALA A 508 16.39 22.72 -29.31
N PRO A 509 17.49 22.51 -30.06
CA PRO A 509 18.43 21.42 -29.80
C PRO A 509 19.27 21.66 -28.53
N ARG A 510 19.56 20.58 -27.80
CA ARG A 510 20.41 20.59 -26.59
C ARG A 510 21.73 19.87 -26.87
N GLY A 511 22.85 20.48 -26.49
CA GLY A 511 24.19 19.93 -26.70
C GLY A 511 24.50 18.68 -25.86
N PRO A 512 25.51 17.89 -26.26
CA PRO A 512 25.83 16.60 -25.63
C PRO A 512 26.38 16.78 -24.21
N LYS A 513 25.94 15.92 -23.28
CA LYS A 513 26.56 15.75 -21.96
C LYS A 513 27.41 14.48 -21.94
N ALA A 514 28.48 14.51 -21.15
CA ALA A 514 29.39 13.39 -20.99
C ALA A 514 28.70 12.15 -20.39
N GLN A 515 29.22 10.98 -20.76
CA GLN A 515 28.62 9.69 -20.48
C GLN A 515 29.03 9.16 -19.10
N GLU A 516 28.19 9.37 -18.08
CA GLU A 516 28.35 8.69 -16.79
C GLU A 516 28.10 7.18 -16.95
N VAL A 517 29.05 6.37 -16.48
CA VAL A 517 28.93 4.90 -16.48
C VAL A 517 27.89 4.48 -15.44
N LEU A 518 26.83 3.81 -15.89
CA LEU A 518 25.69 3.42 -15.05
C LEU A 518 25.57 1.90 -14.88
N ASP A 519 25.30 1.53 -13.63
CA ASP A 519 25.34 0.19 -13.04
C ASP A 519 24.28 -0.78 -13.64
N PRO A 520 24.64 -2.04 -13.99
CA PRO A 520 23.70 -3.07 -14.45
C PRO A 520 22.47 -3.29 -13.56
N ALA A 521 22.53 -2.95 -12.26
CA ALA A 521 21.42 -3.05 -11.30
C ALA A 521 20.23 -2.06 -11.52
N ILE A 522 20.10 -1.50 -12.73
CA ILE A 522 19.01 -0.60 -13.14
C ILE A 522 17.99 -1.32 -14.04
N ALA A 523 18.40 -2.32 -14.82
CA ALA A 523 17.55 -2.98 -15.82
C ALA A 523 16.38 -3.80 -15.25
N SER A 524 16.44 -4.20 -13.98
CA SER A 524 15.47 -5.08 -13.31
C SER A 524 14.29 -4.35 -12.62
N ARG A 525 14.11 -3.05 -12.86
CA ARG A 525 13.14 -2.22 -12.14
C ARG A 525 11.75 -2.27 -12.78
N LYS A 526 10.72 -2.44 -11.95
CA LYS A 526 9.30 -2.44 -12.37
C LYS A 526 8.93 -1.07 -12.96
N ARG A 527 8.21 -1.07 -14.08
CA ARG A 527 7.70 0.15 -14.75
C ARG A 527 6.21 0.35 -14.45
N THR A 528 5.72 1.59 -14.51
CA THR A 528 4.28 1.90 -14.38
C THR A 528 3.45 1.30 -15.52
N ARG A 529 2.13 1.46 -15.44
CA ARG A 529 1.18 1.21 -16.54
C ARG A 529 1.53 2.01 -17.80
N GLU A 530 1.98 3.25 -17.64
CA GLU A 530 2.45 4.17 -18.69
C GLU A 530 3.93 3.98 -19.06
N ASP A 531 4.53 2.89 -18.59
CA ASP A 531 5.90 2.43 -18.85
C ASP A 531 7.06 3.33 -18.37
N GLU A 532 6.77 4.30 -17.49
CA GLU A 532 7.81 5.02 -16.74
C GLU A 532 8.60 4.06 -15.84
N ILE A 533 9.94 4.22 -15.80
CA ILE A 533 10.80 3.45 -14.90
C ILE A 533 10.64 3.97 -13.46
N LYS A 534 9.72 3.36 -12.70
CA LYS A 534 9.67 3.51 -11.24
C LYS A 534 10.98 3.00 -10.64
N GLY A 535 11.86 3.93 -10.28
CA GLY A 535 12.81 3.70 -9.20
C GLY A 535 12.05 3.47 -7.88
N TYR A 536 12.77 3.12 -6.82
CA TYR A 536 12.25 3.37 -5.47
C TYR A 536 11.78 4.82 -5.39
N SER A 537 10.55 5.06 -4.90
CA SER A 537 9.89 6.36 -5.04
C SER A 537 10.74 7.50 -4.49
N ARG A 538 11.40 8.25 -5.39
CA ARG A 538 12.29 9.37 -5.06
C ARG A 538 11.50 10.65 -4.74
N LYS A 539 10.45 10.51 -3.91
CA LYS A 539 9.81 11.63 -3.21
C LYS A 539 10.60 12.04 -1.94
N THR A 540 11.86 11.58 -1.80
CA THR A 540 12.89 12.13 -0.89
C THR A 540 13.41 13.47 -1.42
N GLY A 541 12.55 14.48 -1.36
CA GLY A 541 12.74 15.83 -1.84
C GLY A 541 11.48 16.66 -1.54
N LYS A 542 11.59 17.99 -1.49
CA LYS A 542 10.44 18.86 -1.15
C LYS A 542 9.22 18.50 -2.03
N PRO A 543 8.04 18.23 -1.44
CA PRO A 543 6.95 17.56 -2.16
C PRO A 543 6.47 18.38 -3.36
N ALA A 544 6.71 17.85 -4.56
CA ALA A 544 6.34 18.43 -5.84
C ALA A 544 4.87 18.13 -6.20
N SER A 545 3.95 18.51 -5.29
CA SER A 545 2.54 18.77 -5.58
C SER A 545 2.00 19.55 -4.39
N ARG A 546 1.78 20.87 -4.56
CA ARG A 546 0.85 21.58 -3.68
C ARG A 546 -0.56 21.16 -4.11
N PHE A 547 -1.44 21.01 -3.13
CA PHE A 547 -2.88 20.87 -3.34
C PHE A 547 -3.40 21.96 -4.28
N ASN A 548 -4.44 21.65 -5.04
CA ASN A 548 -5.07 22.63 -5.94
C ASN A 548 -5.85 23.64 -5.09
N TYR A 549 -5.66 24.94 -5.34
CA TYR A 549 -6.27 26.04 -4.54
C TYR A 549 -7.81 26.13 -4.65
N ASP A 550 -8.43 25.35 -5.54
CA ASP A 550 -9.88 25.18 -5.66
C ASP A 550 -10.44 24.00 -4.84
N GLY A 551 -9.57 23.11 -4.33
CA GLY A 551 -9.93 21.88 -3.63
C GLY A 551 -10.25 20.70 -4.57
N SER A 552 -9.84 20.75 -5.83
CA SER A 552 -9.97 19.65 -6.79
C SER A 552 -8.96 18.52 -6.56
N VAL A 553 -9.17 17.39 -7.23
CA VAL A 553 -8.30 16.22 -7.19
C VAL A 553 -6.96 16.54 -7.89
N ILE A 554 -5.84 16.27 -7.23
CA ILE A 554 -4.50 16.51 -7.79
C ILE A 554 -4.19 15.49 -8.90
N ASP A 555 -3.37 15.88 -9.88
CA ASP A 555 -3.25 15.14 -11.16
C ASP A 555 -2.88 13.66 -11.01
N GLN A 556 -1.96 13.33 -10.09
CA GLN A 556 -1.57 11.94 -9.80
C GLN A 556 -2.70 11.04 -9.25
N TRP A 557 -3.85 11.61 -8.87
CA TRP A 557 -5.04 10.88 -8.41
C TRP A 557 -6.22 11.02 -9.38
N LYS A 558 -6.14 11.80 -10.47
CA LYS A 558 -7.26 11.93 -11.42
C LYS A 558 -7.52 10.59 -12.12
N PRO A 559 -8.79 10.15 -12.28
CA PRO A 559 -9.12 8.96 -13.07
C PRO A 559 -8.58 9.08 -14.51
N LEU A 560 -8.13 7.96 -15.07
CA LEU A 560 -7.78 7.89 -16.48
C LEU A 560 -9.06 8.03 -17.34
N SER A 561 -8.94 8.63 -18.53
CA SER A 561 -10.09 9.06 -19.36
C SER A 561 -10.99 7.94 -19.90
N GLN A 562 -10.69 6.67 -19.60
CA GLN A 562 -11.46 5.49 -19.98
C GLN A 562 -11.98 4.69 -18.77
N GLU A 563 -11.79 5.18 -17.54
CA GLU A 563 -12.10 4.45 -16.30
C GLU A 563 -13.12 5.20 -15.43
N THR A 564 -13.95 4.44 -14.70
CA THR A 564 -14.98 4.98 -13.79
C THR A 564 -14.38 5.62 -12.52
N GLY A 565 -13.15 5.28 -12.17
CA GLY A 565 -12.50 5.71 -10.93
C GLY A 565 -13.13 5.16 -9.63
N THR A 566 -14.11 4.25 -9.72
CA THR A 566 -14.88 3.73 -8.56
C THR A 566 -14.88 2.19 -8.48
N PRO A 567 -13.73 1.53 -8.28
CA PRO A 567 -13.59 0.07 -8.35
C PRO A 567 -14.37 -0.74 -7.28
N TRP A 568 -14.92 -0.10 -6.24
CA TRP A 568 -15.83 -0.74 -5.28
C TRP A 568 -17.28 -0.83 -5.78
N PHE A 569 -17.65 -0.06 -6.81
CA PHE A 569 -19.04 0.08 -7.23
C PHE A 569 -19.57 -1.16 -7.97
N GLU A 570 -18.71 -1.85 -8.72
CA GLU A 570 -19.05 -3.03 -9.55
C GLU A 570 -19.61 -4.23 -8.75
N GLY A 571 -19.47 -4.24 -7.41
CA GLY A 571 -20.06 -5.23 -6.51
C GLY A 571 -21.10 -4.67 -5.51
N THR A 572 -21.54 -3.42 -5.65
CA THR A 572 -22.46 -2.79 -4.68
C THR A 572 -23.91 -3.26 -4.91
N PRO A 573 -24.63 -3.76 -3.87
CA PRO A 573 -26.02 -4.18 -4.02
C PRO A 573 -26.94 -3.03 -4.43
N VAL A 574 -27.63 -3.20 -5.56
CA VAL A 574 -28.65 -2.26 -6.06
C VAL A 574 -29.78 -2.15 -5.03
N SER A 575 -30.15 -0.92 -4.67
CA SER A 575 -31.22 -0.64 -3.71
C SER A 575 -32.26 0.32 -4.30
N LEU A 576 -33.52 0.09 -3.95
CA LEU A 576 -34.65 0.92 -4.39
C LEU A 576 -34.66 2.34 -3.79
N HIS A 577 -33.87 2.59 -2.74
CA HIS A 577 -33.81 3.89 -2.07
C HIS A 577 -32.38 4.45 -2.07
N VAL A 578 -32.22 5.68 -2.58
CA VAL A 578 -30.91 6.34 -2.78
C VAL A 578 -30.14 6.53 -1.46
N GLY A 579 -30.83 6.80 -0.34
CA GLY A 579 -30.19 6.86 0.99
C GLY A 579 -29.64 5.52 1.48
N THR A 580 -30.18 4.39 1.00
CA THR A 580 -29.68 3.04 1.28
C THR A 580 -28.60 2.64 0.28
N GLN A 581 -28.70 3.10 -0.98
CA GLN A 581 -27.64 2.95 -1.97
C GLN A 581 -26.33 3.62 -1.50
N LEU A 582 -26.40 4.85 -0.96
CA LEU A 582 -25.23 5.54 -0.41
C LEU A 582 -24.65 4.80 0.80
N HIS A 583 -25.51 4.27 1.69
CA HIS A 583 -25.08 3.44 2.82
C HIS A 583 -24.29 2.21 2.36
N ASN A 584 -24.85 1.47 1.40
CA ASN A 584 -24.23 0.27 0.83
C ASN A 584 -22.92 0.61 0.11
N GLU A 585 -22.86 1.72 -0.61
CA GLU A 585 -21.64 2.12 -1.33
C GLU A 585 -20.52 2.56 -0.36
N ILE A 586 -20.84 3.26 0.73
CA ILE A 586 -19.87 3.60 1.79
C ILE A 586 -19.29 2.33 2.41
N LEU A 587 -20.12 1.30 2.65
CA LEU A 587 -19.67 -0.01 3.10
C LEU A 587 -18.81 -0.73 2.04
N SER A 588 -19.21 -0.70 0.76
CA SER A 588 -18.42 -1.29 -0.34
C SER A 588 -17.04 -0.64 -0.45
N PHE A 589 -16.96 0.70 -0.42
CA PHE A 589 -15.70 1.43 -0.41
C PHE A 589 -14.85 1.03 0.79
N TYR A 590 -15.42 1.01 2.00
CA TYR A 590 -14.68 0.62 3.21
C TYR A 590 -14.19 -0.83 3.16
N HIS A 591 -15.01 -1.77 2.71
CA HIS A 591 -14.62 -3.18 2.58
C HIS A 591 -13.57 -3.42 1.50
N TRP A 592 -13.58 -2.61 0.43
CA TRP A 592 -12.56 -2.63 -0.61
C TRP A 592 -11.25 -1.96 -0.16
N ALA A 593 -11.31 -0.82 0.54
CA ALA A 593 -10.14 -0.02 0.93
C ALA A 593 -9.45 -0.50 2.23
N LYS A 594 -10.17 -1.15 3.16
CA LYS A 594 -9.62 -1.55 4.47
C LYS A 594 -8.43 -2.52 4.35
N PRO A 595 -7.56 -2.59 5.37
CA PRO A 595 -6.52 -3.61 5.48
C PRO A 595 -7.01 -5.05 5.25
N GLN A 596 -6.23 -5.84 4.50
CA GLN A 596 -6.37 -7.30 4.46
C GLN A 596 -5.34 -7.98 5.37
N GLU A 597 -5.62 -9.22 5.81
CA GLU A 597 -4.82 -9.92 6.83
C GLU A 597 -3.34 -10.06 6.42
N PHE A 598 -3.06 -10.47 5.19
CA PHE A 598 -1.70 -10.58 4.67
C PHE A 598 -0.95 -9.22 4.68
N GLU A 599 -1.65 -8.10 4.47
CA GLU A 599 -1.06 -6.76 4.55
C GLU A 599 -0.68 -6.39 5.99
N HIS A 600 -1.47 -6.84 6.97
CA HIS A 600 -1.20 -6.63 8.38
C HIS A 600 -0.02 -7.48 8.85
N ILE A 601 0.02 -8.76 8.46
CA ILE A 601 1.12 -9.70 8.78
C ILE A 601 2.46 -9.20 8.22
N VAL A 602 2.51 -8.76 6.96
CA VAL A 602 3.76 -8.25 6.36
C VAL A 602 4.21 -6.93 7.00
N ARG A 603 3.27 -6.05 7.38
CA ARG A 603 3.58 -4.84 8.16
C ARG A 603 4.06 -5.16 9.59
N ALA A 604 3.55 -6.23 10.21
CA ALA A 604 4.01 -6.68 11.53
C ALA A 604 5.43 -7.29 11.48
N ASP A 605 5.76 -8.09 10.46
CA ASP A 605 7.14 -8.58 10.24
C ASP A 605 8.13 -7.42 10.07
N LEU A 606 7.76 -6.34 9.37
CA LEU A 606 8.60 -5.14 9.28
C LEU A 606 8.94 -4.55 10.66
N VAL A 607 7.97 -4.46 11.58
CA VAL A 607 8.24 -4.00 12.96
C VAL A 607 9.19 -4.97 13.68
N ASN A 608 8.93 -6.27 13.60
CA ASN A 608 9.74 -7.30 14.27
C ASN A 608 11.18 -7.34 13.74
N ARG A 609 11.39 -7.21 12.42
CA ARG A 609 12.71 -7.09 11.79
C ARG A 609 13.47 -5.87 12.29
N LEU A 610 12.78 -4.72 12.36
CA LEU A 610 13.38 -3.47 12.82
C LEU A 610 13.75 -3.55 14.31
N GLU A 611 12.85 -4.07 15.15
CA GLU A 611 13.08 -4.24 16.59
C GLU A 611 14.27 -5.17 16.85
N THR A 612 14.32 -6.32 16.17
CA THR A 612 15.45 -7.27 16.24
C THR A 612 16.78 -6.60 15.90
N ALA A 613 16.82 -5.81 14.81
CA ALA A 613 18.04 -5.11 14.41
C ALA A 613 18.45 -4.04 15.45
N PHE A 614 17.52 -3.22 15.95
CA PHE A 614 17.85 -2.23 16.97
C PHE A 614 18.32 -2.88 18.28
N GLN A 615 17.71 -4.00 18.71
CA GLN A 615 18.12 -4.73 19.91
C GLN A 615 19.51 -5.37 19.81
N GLN A 616 19.96 -5.76 18.61
CA GLN A 616 21.35 -6.22 18.39
C GLN A 616 22.40 -5.12 18.64
N ARG A 617 22.05 -3.84 18.45
CA ARG A 617 22.99 -2.71 18.56
C ARG A 617 22.80 -1.84 19.81
N TYR A 618 21.60 -1.84 20.39
CA TYR A 618 21.21 -1.00 21.52
C TYR A 618 20.43 -1.84 22.53
N HIS A 619 20.98 -1.98 23.75
CA HIS A 619 20.30 -2.72 24.82
C HIS A 619 19.08 -1.95 25.35
N ASN A 620 18.08 -2.70 25.86
CA ASN A 620 16.90 -2.15 26.54
C ASN A 620 16.09 -1.17 25.67
N VAL A 621 15.92 -1.50 24.39
CA VAL A 621 15.06 -0.78 23.44
C VAL A 621 13.88 -1.64 23.00
N SER A 622 12.76 -0.99 22.73
CA SER A 622 11.60 -1.60 22.06
C SER A 622 11.12 -0.71 20.93
N ILE A 623 10.47 -1.30 19.93
CA ILE A 623 9.78 -0.57 18.87
C ILE A 623 8.27 -0.79 19.03
N ARG A 624 7.52 0.30 18.88
CA ARG A 624 6.06 0.26 18.84
C ARG A 624 5.57 0.97 17.58
N ALA A 625 4.57 0.38 16.95
CA ALA A 625 3.78 1.09 15.95
C ALA A 625 2.76 2.01 16.63
N PHE A 626 2.44 3.12 15.98
CA PHE A 626 1.31 3.97 16.35
C PHE A 626 0.48 4.33 15.10
N GLY A 627 -0.33 5.38 15.19
CA GLY A 627 -0.95 6.02 14.03
C GLY A 627 -1.86 5.09 13.22
N SER A 628 -1.71 5.13 11.90
CA SER A 628 -2.67 4.46 11.00
C SER A 628 -2.57 2.93 11.02
N PHE A 629 -1.36 2.40 11.24
CA PHE A 629 -1.12 0.96 11.32
C PHE A 629 -1.67 0.36 12.63
N ALA A 630 -1.33 0.95 13.79
CA ALA A 630 -1.73 0.44 15.10
C ALA A 630 -3.24 0.60 15.42
N SER A 631 -3.93 1.48 14.71
CA SER A 631 -5.40 1.62 14.77
C SER A 631 -6.14 0.59 13.90
N GLY A 632 -5.43 -0.04 12.95
CA GLY A 632 -5.99 -0.92 11.93
C GLY A 632 -6.77 -0.18 10.83
N LEU A 633 -6.58 1.14 10.69
CA LEU A 633 -7.28 2.00 9.70
C LEU A 633 -6.29 2.79 8.84
N TYR A 634 -5.32 2.07 8.29
CA TYR A 634 -4.45 2.55 7.23
C TYR A 634 -5.11 2.32 5.86
N LEU A 635 -4.83 3.22 4.92
CA LEU A 635 -5.14 3.01 3.50
C LEU A 635 -4.00 2.18 2.87
N PRO A 636 -4.21 1.45 1.75
CA PRO A 636 -3.22 0.48 1.24
C PRO A 636 -1.82 1.05 1.00
N THR A 637 -1.70 2.31 0.57
CA THR A 637 -0.42 3.00 0.33
C THR A 637 0.12 3.81 1.52
N ALA A 638 -0.54 3.77 2.68
CA ALA A 638 -0.14 4.55 3.83
C ALA A 638 1.16 4.06 4.50
N ASP A 639 1.94 5.04 4.95
CA ASP A 639 3.19 4.91 5.68
C ASP A 639 2.98 4.21 7.04
N ILE A 640 4.03 3.59 7.57
CA ILE A 640 4.01 2.96 8.91
C ILE A 640 4.71 3.87 9.94
N ASP A 641 3.90 4.39 10.87
CA ASP A 641 4.32 5.25 11.98
C ASP A 641 4.95 4.40 13.10
N LEU A 642 6.26 4.55 13.36
CA LEU A 642 7.01 3.78 14.36
C LEU A 642 7.70 4.70 15.39
N VAL A 643 7.81 4.22 16.62
CA VAL A 643 8.62 4.85 17.67
C VAL A 643 9.61 3.86 18.27
N LEU A 644 10.89 4.25 18.35
CA LEU A 644 11.92 3.59 19.14
C LEU A 644 11.88 4.16 20.56
N LEU A 645 11.67 3.28 21.53
CA LEU A 645 11.50 3.62 22.95
C LEU A 645 12.61 3.00 23.79
N SER A 646 13.32 3.84 24.55
CA SER A 646 14.24 3.40 25.59
C SER A 646 13.49 2.95 26.85
N HIS A 647 13.99 1.91 27.52
CA HIS A 647 13.44 1.48 28.81
C HIS A 647 13.59 2.58 29.90
N THR A 648 14.53 3.51 29.74
CA THR A 648 14.65 4.70 30.59
C THR A 648 13.44 5.62 30.42
N PHE A 649 13.08 5.97 29.19
CA PHE A 649 11.90 6.77 28.89
C PHE A 649 10.62 6.10 29.40
N LEU A 650 10.42 4.80 29.10
CA LEU A 650 9.28 4.01 29.58
C LEU A 650 9.13 3.96 31.11
N ARG A 651 10.21 4.13 31.88
CA ARG A 651 10.19 4.09 33.36
C ARG A 651 10.15 5.48 34.01
N THR A 652 10.58 6.54 33.31
CA THR A 652 10.87 7.84 33.93
C THR A 652 10.36 9.07 33.18
N GLY A 653 9.86 8.91 31.95
CA GLY A 653 9.51 10.00 31.03
C GLY A 653 10.73 10.78 30.48
N VAL A 654 11.95 10.50 30.94
CA VAL A 654 13.17 11.18 30.50
C VAL A 654 13.63 10.61 29.16
N ARG A 655 13.74 11.48 28.15
CA ARG A 655 14.25 11.10 26.82
C ARG A 655 15.72 10.73 26.90
N THR A 656 16.07 9.62 26.26
CA THR A 656 17.44 9.12 26.10
C THR A 656 17.87 9.16 24.63
N PHE A 657 16.91 9.02 23.72
CA PHE A 657 17.07 9.13 22.27
C PHE A 657 16.46 10.42 21.73
N GLY A 658 17.05 10.93 20.65
CA GLY A 658 16.53 12.09 19.90
C GLY A 658 16.90 13.47 20.47
N GLU A 659 17.43 13.56 21.69
CA GLU A 659 17.90 14.83 22.25
C GLU A 659 19.05 15.46 21.44
N ARG A 660 19.97 14.63 20.94
CA ARG A 660 21.16 15.09 20.22
C ARG A 660 21.05 14.74 18.75
N LYS A 661 21.15 15.72 17.85
CA LYS A 661 21.09 15.52 16.38
C LYS A 661 22.05 14.43 15.90
N GLY A 662 23.22 14.29 16.52
CA GLY A 662 24.18 13.22 16.25
C GLY A 662 23.64 11.79 16.44
N GLN A 663 22.71 11.56 17.38
CA GLN A 663 22.05 10.27 17.55
C GLN A 663 21.18 9.91 16.33
N ILE A 664 20.44 10.88 15.77
CA ILE A 664 19.62 10.68 14.57
C ILE A 664 20.50 10.27 13.38
N TYR A 665 21.64 10.92 13.19
CA TYR A 665 22.60 10.55 12.15
C TYR A 665 23.28 9.19 12.42
N ALA A 666 23.51 8.82 13.68
CA ALA A 666 24.01 7.49 14.04
C ALA A 666 22.96 6.38 13.76
N PHE A 667 21.68 6.63 14.03
CA PHE A 667 20.59 5.73 13.64
C PHE A 667 20.44 5.63 12.11
N SER A 668 20.65 6.72 11.37
CA SER A 668 20.71 6.72 9.90
C SER A 668 21.87 5.87 9.37
N ALA A 669 23.07 6.02 9.94
CA ALA A 669 24.22 5.20 9.59
C ALA A 669 23.98 3.72 9.91
N PHE A 670 23.35 3.42 11.05
CA PHE A 670 22.97 2.07 11.43
C PHE A 670 21.99 1.44 10.43
N LEU A 671 20.91 2.15 10.05
CA LEU A 671 19.93 1.65 9.08
C LEU A 671 20.48 1.48 7.65
N LYS A 672 21.57 2.17 7.30
CA LYS A 672 22.33 1.90 6.07
C LYS A 672 23.11 0.58 6.17
N SER A 673 23.65 0.26 7.35
CA SER A 673 24.44 -0.96 7.58
C SER A 673 23.61 -2.25 7.68
N THR A 674 22.34 -2.17 8.14
CA THR A 674 21.50 -3.36 8.37
C THR A 674 20.81 -3.90 7.11
N ASN A 675 20.99 -3.27 5.94
CA ASN A 675 20.35 -3.66 4.66
C ASN A 675 18.79 -3.65 4.69
N ILE A 676 18.17 -3.13 5.76
CA ILE A 676 16.72 -2.97 5.90
C ILE A 676 16.22 -1.81 5.03
N ALA A 677 16.91 -0.67 5.06
CA ALA A 677 16.52 0.48 4.27
C ALA A 677 16.99 0.35 2.81
N VAL A 678 16.18 0.86 1.88
CA VAL A 678 16.58 1.10 0.49
C VAL A 678 17.78 2.06 0.45
N PRO A 679 18.85 1.76 -0.31
CA PRO A 679 19.99 2.66 -0.46
C PRO A 679 19.57 4.07 -0.89
N ASN A 680 20.07 5.07 -0.19
CA ASN A 680 19.76 6.50 -0.38
C ASN A 680 18.28 6.90 -0.16
N SER A 681 17.45 6.08 0.46
CA SER A 681 16.06 6.44 0.83
C SER A 681 15.92 7.17 2.19
N ILE A 682 16.97 7.19 3.02
CA ILE A 682 16.88 7.67 4.40
C ILE A 682 17.01 9.21 4.47
N GLU A 683 15.97 9.86 4.95
CA GLU A 683 15.91 11.29 5.28
C GLU A 683 15.90 11.50 6.81
N CYS A 684 16.53 12.57 7.31
CA CYS A 684 16.71 12.82 8.74
C CYS A 684 16.22 14.22 9.14
N ILE A 685 14.97 14.30 9.61
CA ILE A 685 14.30 15.53 10.04
C ILE A 685 14.69 15.82 11.50
N ALA A 686 15.98 16.10 11.72
CA ALA A 686 16.59 16.30 13.04
C ALA A 686 16.41 17.71 13.64
N SER A 687 15.53 18.54 13.06
CA SER A 687 15.29 19.93 13.47
C SER A 687 13.84 20.25 13.87
N ALA A 688 12.94 19.26 13.83
CA ALA A 688 11.55 19.41 14.25
C ALA A 688 11.37 19.21 15.77
N ARG A 689 10.22 19.63 16.33
CA ARG A 689 9.84 19.45 17.75
C ARG A 689 9.88 17.99 18.21
N VAL A 690 9.63 17.07 17.28
CA VAL A 690 9.90 15.63 17.41
C VAL A 690 10.80 15.26 16.24
N PRO A 691 12.05 14.81 16.47
CA PRO A 691 12.92 14.32 15.42
C PRO A 691 12.38 13.03 14.78
N ILE A 692 12.40 12.98 13.44
CA ILE A 692 11.91 11.83 12.66
C ILE A 692 12.99 11.42 11.64
N LEU A 693 13.14 10.11 11.46
CA LEU A 693 13.94 9.47 10.43
C LEU A 693 12.99 8.75 9.47
N LYS A 694 12.86 9.26 8.23
CA LYS A 694 12.02 8.67 7.18
C LYS A 694 12.86 7.74 6.31
N TYR A 695 12.33 6.60 5.88
CA TYR A 695 12.99 5.73 4.89
C TYR A 695 12.00 4.81 4.15
N VAL A 696 12.50 4.03 3.18
CA VAL A 696 11.73 2.96 2.50
C VAL A 696 12.32 1.59 2.86
N ASP A 697 11.48 0.65 3.30
CA ASP A 697 11.90 -0.74 3.57
C ASP A 697 12.20 -1.49 2.26
N LYS A 698 13.37 -2.14 2.21
CA LYS A 698 13.90 -2.79 1.00
C LYS A 698 13.13 -4.03 0.59
N LEU A 699 12.53 -4.76 1.54
CA LEU A 699 11.74 -5.96 1.28
C LEU A 699 10.32 -5.62 0.82
N THR A 700 9.61 -4.80 1.59
CA THR A 700 8.16 -4.54 1.40
C THR A 700 7.85 -3.35 0.49
N GLY A 701 8.81 -2.43 0.28
CA GLY A 701 8.59 -1.16 -0.41
C GLY A 701 7.82 -0.12 0.41
N LEU A 702 7.46 -0.43 1.65
CA LEU A 702 6.71 0.48 2.53
C LEU A 702 7.56 1.67 2.96
N ARG A 703 6.94 2.85 3.04
CA ARG A 703 7.52 4.05 3.67
C ARG A 703 7.37 3.96 5.19
N VAL A 704 8.42 4.32 5.91
CA VAL A 704 8.54 4.18 7.36
C VAL A 704 8.94 5.52 7.98
N ASP A 705 8.15 5.97 8.95
CA ASP A 705 8.45 7.16 9.77
C ASP A 705 8.89 6.70 11.17
N LEU A 706 10.19 6.75 11.45
CA LEU A 706 10.74 6.36 12.75
C LEU A 706 11.00 7.59 13.63
N SER A 707 10.29 7.64 14.76
CA SER A 707 10.44 8.64 15.83
C SER A 707 11.12 8.03 17.07
N PHE A 708 11.46 8.87 18.05
CA PHE A 708 12.32 8.50 19.19
C PHE A 708 11.76 9.04 20.52
N ASP A 709 11.67 8.18 21.54
CA ASP A 709 11.22 8.49 22.92
C ASP A 709 10.00 9.45 22.98
N ASN A 710 8.90 9.01 22.33
CA ASN A 710 7.65 9.77 22.26
C ASN A 710 6.43 8.83 22.32
N ASP A 711 5.75 8.83 23.46
CA ASP A 711 4.56 8.02 23.77
C ASP A 711 3.22 8.60 23.27
N SER A 712 3.16 9.89 22.93
CA SER A 712 1.89 10.57 22.58
C SER A 712 1.09 9.87 21.46
N GLY A 713 1.76 9.25 20.49
CA GLY A 713 1.13 8.47 19.43
C GLY A 713 0.48 7.16 19.91
N LEU A 714 1.01 6.55 20.99
CA LEU A 714 0.46 5.35 21.62
C LEU A 714 -0.77 5.69 22.46
N ILE A 715 -0.70 6.77 23.24
CA ILE A 715 -1.84 7.25 24.05
C ILE A 715 -3.00 7.66 23.12
N ALA A 716 -2.71 8.35 22.01
CA ALA A 716 -3.71 8.65 20.98
C ALA A 716 -4.30 7.38 20.33
N ASN A 717 -3.52 6.30 20.18
CA ASN A 717 -4.03 5.02 19.69
C ASN A 717 -4.94 4.33 20.72
N GLU A 718 -4.65 4.39 22.02
CA GLU A 718 -5.56 3.87 23.06
C GLU A 718 -6.91 4.62 23.05
N THR A 719 -6.87 5.95 23.00
CA THR A 719 -8.07 6.80 22.88
C THR A 719 -8.84 6.50 21.59
N PHE A 720 -8.14 6.28 20.48
CA PHE A 720 -8.75 5.81 19.25
C PHE A 720 -9.47 4.45 19.40
N GLN A 721 -8.86 3.45 20.04
CA GLN A 721 -9.51 2.14 20.23
C GLN A 721 -10.74 2.25 21.16
N LYS A 722 -10.69 3.08 22.21
CA LYS A 722 -11.86 3.38 23.08
C LYS A 722 -13.03 3.94 22.25
N TRP A 723 -12.76 4.94 21.40
CA TRP A 723 -13.77 5.49 20.49
C TRP A 723 -14.25 4.51 19.41
N LYS A 724 -13.41 3.58 18.94
CA LYS A 724 -13.79 2.53 17.99
C LYS A 724 -14.76 1.51 18.61
N THR A 725 -14.60 1.19 19.88
CA THR A 725 -15.56 0.36 20.63
C THR A 725 -16.86 1.12 20.91
N GLN A 726 -16.77 2.41 21.27
CA GLN A 726 -17.94 3.25 21.55
C GLN A 726 -18.76 3.62 20.29
N TYR A 727 -18.07 3.81 19.15
CA TYR A 727 -18.66 4.23 17.88
C TYR A 727 -18.19 3.31 16.73
N PRO A 728 -18.76 2.09 16.58
CA PRO A 728 -18.32 1.11 15.59
C PRO A 728 -18.35 1.57 14.12
N MET A 729 -19.08 2.65 13.83
CA MET A 729 -19.18 3.28 12.51
C MET A 729 -18.11 4.35 12.22
N MET A 730 -17.44 4.88 13.24
CA MET A 730 -16.34 5.85 13.09
C MET A 730 -15.27 5.36 12.09
N PRO A 731 -14.80 4.09 12.12
CA PRO A 731 -13.89 3.54 11.11
C PRO A 731 -14.31 3.73 9.66
N VAL A 732 -15.61 3.56 9.37
CA VAL A 732 -16.16 3.53 8.01
C VAL A 732 -16.18 4.94 7.42
N ILE A 733 -16.72 5.90 8.18
CA ILE A 733 -16.72 7.32 7.79
C ILE A 733 -15.29 7.87 7.70
N LEU A 734 -14.43 7.53 8.67
CA LEU A 734 -13.04 7.98 8.70
C LEU A 734 -12.24 7.49 7.49
N ALA A 735 -12.54 6.30 6.93
CA ALA A 735 -11.91 5.85 5.69
C ALA A 735 -12.29 6.73 4.48
N VAL A 736 -13.56 7.10 4.33
CA VAL A 736 -14.05 7.98 3.26
C VAL A 736 -13.43 9.38 3.38
N ILE A 737 -13.40 9.97 4.58
CA ILE A 737 -12.82 11.30 4.80
C ILE A 737 -11.30 11.30 4.60
N LYS A 738 -10.58 10.25 5.02
CA LYS A 738 -9.15 10.09 4.72
C LYS A 738 -8.90 10.03 3.21
N GLN A 739 -9.68 9.24 2.46
CA GLN A 739 -9.58 9.16 1.00
C GLN A 739 -9.84 10.51 0.34
N PHE A 740 -10.91 11.20 0.76
CA PHE A 740 -11.31 12.50 0.25
C PHE A 740 -10.20 13.56 0.36
N LEU A 741 -9.49 13.60 1.50
CA LEU A 741 -8.39 14.52 1.74
C LEU A 741 -7.09 14.09 1.05
N LEU A 742 -6.82 12.78 0.98
CA LEU A 742 -5.64 12.21 0.32
C LEU A 742 -5.57 12.56 -1.16
N ILE A 743 -6.67 12.38 -1.91
CA ILE A 743 -6.69 12.65 -3.35
C ILE A 743 -6.64 14.15 -3.69
N ARG A 744 -6.65 15.02 -2.67
CA ARG A 744 -6.55 16.48 -2.78
C ARG A 744 -5.24 17.04 -2.21
N GLY A 745 -4.39 16.20 -1.60
CA GLY A 745 -3.14 16.63 -0.94
C GLY A 745 -3.36 17.39 0.39
N LEU A 746 -4.54 17.25 1.00
CA LEU A 746 -4.97 17.98 2.21
C LEU A 746 -4.89 17.14 3.50
N ASN A 747 -4.20 16.00 3.43
CA ASN A 747 -4.04 15.00 4.49
C ASN A 747 -2.73 15.11 5.30
N GLU A 748 -1.93 16.16 5.08
CA GLU A 748 -0.58 16.31 5.66
C GLU A 748 -0.37 17.67 6.33
N VAL A 749 0.05 17.65 7.60
CA VAL A 749 0.34 18.88 8.36
C VAL A 749 1.51 19.70 7.79
N PRO A 750 2.60 19.11 7.23
CA PRO A 750 3.68 19.89 6.59
C PRO A 750 3.23 20.75 5.40
N THR A 751 2.21 20.33 4.65
CA THR A 751 1.61 21.14 3.58
C THR A 751 0.54 22.10 4.09
N GLY A 752 0.11 21.97 5.36
CA GLY A 752 -0.95 22.78 5.98
C GLY A 752 -2.32 22.09 6.03
N GLY A 753 -2.40 20.82 5.60
CA GLY A 753 -3.57 19.95 5.71
C GLY A 753 -3.85 19.42 7.11
N LEU A 754 -4.90 18.60 7.24
CA LEU A 754 -5.32 18.00 8.52
C LEU A 754 -4.49 16.75 8.86
N GLY A 755 -4.06 16.64 10.12
CA GLY A 755 -3.42 15.43 10.65
C GLY A 755 -4.42 14.30 10.92
N GLY A 756 -3.96 13.04 10.82
CA GLY A 756 -4.84 11.86 10.93
C GLY A 756 -5.65 11.75 12.24
N PHE A 757 -5.08 12.19 13.37
CA PHE A 757 -5.81 12.23 14.65
C PHE A 757 -6.77 13.44 14.72
N SER A 758 -6.43 14.58 14.10
CA SER A 758 -7.34 15.73 13.93
C SER A 758 -8.56 15.36 13.09
N ILE A 759 -8.40 14.59 12.00
CA ILE A 759 -9.52 14.05 11.20
C ILE A 759 -10.37 13.09 12.05
N THR A 760 -9.74 12.24 12.87
CA THR A 760 -10.45 11.35 13.80
C THR A 760 -11.32 12.17 14.76
N CYS A 761 -10.76 13.20 15.40
CA CYS A 761 -11.48 14.08 16.31
C CYS A 761 -12.70 14.75 15.66
N LEU A 762 -12.61 15.18 14.39
CA LEU A 762 -13.77 15.72 13.64
C LEU A 762 -14.87 14.67 13.44
N VAL A 763 -14.51 13.44 13.04
CA VAL A 763 -15.50 12.35 12.87
C VAL A 763 -16.13 11.97 14.21
N THR A 764 -15.32 11.83 15.27
CA THR A 764 -15.81 11.54 16.64
C THR A 764 -16.73 12.65 17.15
N SER A 765 -16.38 13.92 16.95
CA SER A 765 -17.17 15.07 17.39
C SER A 765 -18.57 15.09 16.76
N ILE A 766 -18.73 14.75 15.48
CA ILE A 766 -20.06 14.56 14.87
C ILE A 766 -20.81 13.41 15.54
N LEU A 767 -20.17 12.25 15.70
CA LEU A 767 -20.80 11.06 16.29
C LEU A 767 -21.20 11.25 17.77
N GLN A 768 -20.50 12.11 18.51
CA GLN A 768 -20.84 12.52 19.87
C GLN A 768 -22.11 13.39 19.95
N HIS A 769 -22.45 14.12 18.88
CA HIS A 769 -23.61 15.02 18.84
C HIS A 769 -24.82 14.43 18.10
N LEU A 770 -24.75 13.16 17.64
CA LEU A 770 -25.92 12.46 17.11
C LEU A 770 -26.96 12.17 18.21
N PRO A 771 -28.27 12.24 17.90
CA PRO A 771 -29.31 11.87 18.86
C PRO A 771 -29.21 10.39 19.23
N GLN A 772 -29.14 10.10 20.53
CA GLN A 772 -29.06 8.73 21.05
C GLN A 772 -30.41 8.01 20.85
N GLY A 773 -30.47 7.11 19.87
CA GLY A 773 -31.66 6.34 19.53
C GLY A 773 -31.37 4.85 19.37
N HIS A 774 -32.41 4.01 19.48
CA HIS A 774 -32.30 2.56 19.41
C HIS A 774 -32.08 1.99 17.99
N MET A 775 -32.07 2.84 16.96
CA MET A 775 -31.84 2.44 15.57
C MET A 775 -30.40 2.76 15.16
N GLN A 776 -29.74 1.83 14.46
CA GLN A 776 -28.41 2.06 13.89
C GLN A 776 -28.47 3.22 12.88
N PRO A 777 -27.74 4.34 13.08
CA PRO A 777 -27.89 5.50 12.22
C PRO A 777 -27.23 5.28 10.85
N ASN A 778 -27.81 5.91 9.81
CA ASN A 778 -27.38 5.68 8.44
C ASN A 778 -26.05 6.40 8.13
N LEU A 779 -25.03 5.62 7.74
CA LEU A 779 -23.73 6.09 7.26
C LEU A 779 -23.80 7.20 6.20
N GLY A 780 -24.75 7.11 5.26
CA GLY A 780 -24.95 8.12 4.22
C GLY A 780 -25.42 9.47 4.78
N THR A 781 -26.34 9.44 5.75
CA THR A 781 -26.79 10.63 6.48
C THR A 781 -25.62 11.25 7.26
N ILE A 782 -24.85 10.45 7.98
CA ILE A 782 -23.68 10.92 8.76
C ILE A 782 -22.59 11.52 7.86
N LEU A 783 -22.35 10.95 6.67
CA LEU A 783 -21.40 11.50 5.71
C LEU A 783 -21.87 12.86 5.17
N LEU A 784 -23.16 12.99 4.88
CA LEU A 784 -23.76 14.27 4.49
C LEU A 784 -23.68 15.29 5.64
N ASP A 785 -24.07 14.91 6.86
CA ASP A 785 -24.04 15.78 8.04
C ASP A 785 -22.62 16.24 8.38
N PHE A 786 -21.61 15.37 8.26
CA PHE A 786 -20.19 15.75 8.42
C PHE A 786 -19.79 16.85 7.43
N PHE A 787 -20.09 16.67 6.14
CA PHE A 787 -19.76 17.65 5.10
C PHE A 787 -20.62 18.92 5.18
N ASN A 788 -21.86 18.82 5.68
CA ASN A 788 -22.75 19.96 5.92
C ASN A 788 -22.23 20.80 7.09
N PHE A 789 -22.00 20.17 8.25
CA PHE A 789 -21.61 20.83 9.48
C PHE A 789 -20.26 21.53 9.32
N TYR A 790 -19.20 20.78 8.99
CA TYR A 790 -17.87 21.39 8.82
C TYR A 790 -17.72 22.19 7.53
N GLY A 791 -18.53 21.96 6.50
CA GLY A 791 -18.48 22.75 5.26
C GLY A 791 -19.26 24.06 5.30
N LYS A 792 -20.31 24.17 6.13
CA LYS A 792 -21.31 25.26 6.03
C LYS A 792 -21.79 25.84 7.36
N GLN A 793 -21.68 25.12 8.48
CA GLN A 793 -22.27 25.54 9.77
C GLN A 793 -21.22 25.86 10.85
N PHE A 794 -20.10 25.13 10.87
CA PHE A 794 -19.11 25.24 11.93
C PHE A 794 -18.16 26.43 11.73
N THR A 795 -18.31 27.43 12.59
CA THR A 795 -17.55 28.69 12.61
C THR A 795 -16.22 28.53 13.34
N TYR A 796 -15.22 27.94 12.67
CA TYR A 796 -13.87 27.71 13.22
C TYR A 796 -13.14 29.00 13.63
N ASP A 797 -13.58 30.16 13.14
CA ASP A 797 -13.09 31.49 13.54
C ASP A 797 -13.41 31.81 15.01
N LYS A 798 -14.53 31.29 15.52
CA LYS A 798 -15.06 31.57 16.87
C LYS A 798 -15.08 30.36 17.79
N LEU A 799 -15.34 29.18 17.24
CA LEU A 799 -15.54 27.94 17.98
C LEU A 799 -14.27 27.07 18.02
N ALA A 800 -14.08 26.42 19.16
CA ALA A 800 -13.13 25.33 19.37
C ALA A 800 -13.88 24.06 19.78
N ILE A 801 -13.32 22.89 19.46
CA ILE A 801 -13.94 21.58 19.70
C ILE A 801 -13.32 20.92 20.95
N ARG A 802 -14.16 20.41 21.86
CA ARG A 802 -13.77 19.59 23.02
C ARG A 802 -14.34 18.18 22.87
N MET A 803 -13.50 17.18 23.18
CA MET A 803 -13.88 15.76 23.15
C MET A 803 -14.52 15.27 24.46
N ASP A 804 -14.10 15.79 25.61
CA ASP A 804 -14.55 15.39 26.94
C ASP A 804 -14.62 16.60 27.91
N PRO A 805 -15.80 16.91 28.49
CA PRO A 805 -17.11 16.49 27.99
C PRO A 805 -17.32 16.99 26.55
N PRO A 806 -18.03 16.23 25.69
CA PRO A 806 -18.21 16.59 24.28
C PRO A 806 -18.93 17.93 24.13
N GLY A 807 -18.41 18.80 23.26
CA GLY A 807 -19.05 20.07 22.97
C GLY A 807 -18.16 21.07 22.22
N PHE A 808 -18.70 22.28 22.06
CA PHE A 808 -18.02 23.41 21.43
C PHE A 808 -17.93 24.58 22.41
N PHE A 809 -16.81 25.31 22.40
CA PHE A 809 -16.59 26.47 23.27
C PHE A 809 -16.08 27.69 22.47
N ASN A 810 -16.30 28.89 23.02
CA ASN A 810 -15.95 30.14 22.34
C ASN A 810 -14.51 30.54 22.65
N LYS A 811 -13.68 30.62 21.60
CA LYS A 811 -12.28 31.08 21.66
C LYS A 811 -12.17 32.39 22.47
N SER A 812 -12.78 33.46 21.98
CA SER A 812 -12.67 34.80 22.55
C SER A 812 -13.17 34.95 23.99
N ALA A 813 -14.07 34.09 24.46
CA ALA A 813 -14.66 34.18 25.80
C ALA A 813 -13.86 33.41 26.87
N ASP A 814 -13.32 32.24 26.53
CA ASP A 814 -12.68 31.35 27.50
C ASP A 814 -11.14 31.47 27.56
N HIS A 815 -10.47 32.01 26.52
CA HIS A 815 -9.02 32.24 26.51
C HIS A 815 -8.52 32.99 27.76
N VAL A 816 -9.29 33.96 28.25
CA VAL A 816 -8.93 34.84 29.39
C VAL A 816 -8.88 34.08 30.73
N LYS A 817 -9.59 32.95 30.86
CA LYS A 817 -9.76 32.25 32.15
C LYS A 817 -8.76 31.11 32.40
N GLN A 818 -8.08 30.62 31.35
CA GLN A 818 -7.26 29.40 31.43
C GLN A 818 -5.81 29.55 30.92
N GLY A 819 -5.43 30.71 30.36
CA GLY A 819 -4.03 31.04 30.08
C GLY A 819 -3.39 30.28 28.91
N TYR A 820 -4.20 29.63 28.06
CA TYR A 820 -3.72 28.83 26.94
C TYR A 820 -3.42 29.65 25.68
N TYR A 821 -2.49 29.15 24.87
CA TYR A 821 -2.10 29.71 23.56
C TYR A 821 -3.07 29.34 22.41
N PHE A 822 -4.31 28.96 22.71
CA PHE A 822 -5.39 29.09 21.73
C PHE A 822 -5.58 30.59 21.47
N GLY A 823 -5.60 31.04 20.21
CA GLY A 823 -5.48 32.47 19.94
C GLY A 823 -5.48 32.94 18.49
N ASN A 824 -5.28 32.06 17.52
CA ASN A 824 -5.42 32.42 16.11
C ASN A 824 -6.88 32.14 15.65
N PRO A 825 -7.64 33.15 15.17
CA PRO A 825 -8.99 32.93 14.65
C PRO A 825 -8.96 32.08 13.37
N ASP A 826 -8.00 32.34 12.48
CA ASP A 826 -7.85 31.75 11.14
C ASP A 826 -7.45 30.25 11.13
N ARG A 827 -7.48 29.57 12.28
CA ARG A 827 -7.12 28.15 12.42
C ARG A 827 -8.21 27.34 13.10
N LEU A 828 -8.30 26.06 12.72
CA LEU A 828 -9.03 25.07 13.52
C LEU A 828 -8.36 24.93 14.90
N THR A 829 -9.18 24.81 15.94
CA THR A 829 -8.72 24.47 17.29
C THR A 829 -9.53 23.28 17.83
N ILE A 830 -8.81 22.25 18.25
CA ILE A 830 -9.33 21.04 18.87
C ILE A 830 -8.51 20.79 20.14
N GLU A 831 -9.18 20.72 21.29
CA GLU A 831 -8.59 20.32 22.57
C GLU A 831 -8.18 18.84 22.48
N ASP A 832 -6.88 18.55 22.60
CA ASP A 832 -6.36 17.17 22.56
C ASP A 832 -6.90 16.38 23.76
N PRO A 833 -7.66 15.28 23.54
CA PRO A 833 -8.29 14.51 24.62
C PRO A 833 -7.29 13.90 25.60
N ASN A 834 -6.02 13.82 25.22
CA ASN A 834 -4.95 13.25 26.05
C ASN A 834 -4.13 14.35 26.76
N ASN A 835 -4.29 15.62 26.38
CA ASN A 835 -3.49 16.74 26.89
C ASN A 835 -4.21 18.10 26.64
N ARG A 836 -4.95 18.61 27.63
CA ARG A 836 -5.75 19.83 27.49
C ARG A 836 -4.95 21.09 27.13
N ASP A 837 -3.65 21.10 27.42
CA ASP A 837 -2.71 22.19 27.08
C ASP A 837 -2.33 22.23 25.57
N ASN A 838 -2.82 21.30 24.74
CA ASN A 838 -2.36 21.08 23.37
C ASN A 838 -3.49 21.23 22.32
N ASP A 839 -3.25 22.03 21.27
CA ASP A 839 -4.10 22.09 20.07
C ASP A 839 -3.65 21.04 19.06
N ILE A 840 -4.40 19.93 18.95
CA ILE A 840 -4.08 18.84 18.00
C ILE A 840 -4.28 19.24 16.53
N SER A 841 -4.94 20.36 16.27
CA SER A 841 -5.13 20.94 14.94
C SER A 841 -4.22 22.15 14.64
N GLY A 842 -3.47 22.67 15.62
CA GLY A 842 -2.74 23.94 15.50
C GLY A 842 -1.67 24.02 14.39
N GLY A 843 -1.26 22.89 13.82
CA GLY A 843 -0.40 22.81 12.63
C GLY A 843 -1.13 22.99 11.29
N THR A 844 -2.45 22.82 11.26
CA THR A 844 -3.32 23.04 10.09
C THR A 844 -3.32 24.52 9.73
N LYS A 845 -3.18 24.83 8.45
CA LYS A 845 -3.18 26.20 7.91
C LYS A 845 -4.30 26.40 6.89
N GLU A 846 -4.52 25.41 6.03
CA GLU A 846 -5.43 25.51 4.89
C GLU A 846 -6.89 25.17 5.26
N ILE A 847 -7.30 25.47 6.51
CA ILE A 847 -8.61 25.05 7.04
C ILE A 847 -9.77 25.61 6.21
N GLY A 848 -9.67 26.86 5.75
CA GLY A 848 -10.68 27.47 4.88
C GLY A 848 -10.84 26.74 3.53
N LEU A 849 -9.73 26.24 2.96
CA LEU A 849 -9.76 25.43 1.74
C LEU A 849 -10.37 24.04 2.00
N ILE A 850 -10.03 23.42 3.12
CA ILE A 850 -10.55 22.11 3.52
C ILE A 850 -12.07 22.18 3.77
N PHE A 851 -12.55 23.21 4.46
CA PHE A 851 -13.98 23.41 4.70
C PHE A 851 -14.73 23.81 3.42
N ARG A 852 -14.12 24.60 2.53
CA ARG A 852 -14.66 24.83 1.17
C ARG A 852 -14.79 23.52 0.40
N ALA A 853 -13.79 22.63 0.47
CA ALA A 853 -13.85 21.32 -0.16
C ALA A 853 -14.97 20.44 0.45
N PHE A 854 -15.18 20.46 1.77
CA PHE A 854 -16.32 19.81 2.42
C PHE A 854 -17.68 20.38 1.96
N SER A 855 -17.80 21.70 1.85
CA SER A 855 -19.00 22.39 1.35
C SER A 855 -19.34 22.00 -0.09
N ASN A 856 -18.31 21.89 -0.94
CA ASN A 856 -18.41 21.38 -2.31
C ASN A 856 -18.83 19.90 -2.30
N ALA A 857 -18.22 19.07 -1.46
CA ALA A 857 -18.52 17.63 -1.35
C ALA A 857 -19.97 17.34 -0.95
N HIS A 858 -20.49 18.03 0.06
CA HIS A 858 -21.91 17.98 0.43
C HIS A 858 -22.80 18.28 -0.78
N THR A 859 -22.49 19.35 -1.50
CA THR A 859 -23.32 19.84 -2.60
C THR A 859 -23.26 18.90 -3.81
N ALA A 860 -22.09 18.33 -4.10
CA ALA A 860 -21.92 17.31 -5.13
C ALA A 860 -22.66 16.00 -4.80
N LEU A 861 -22.55 15.49 -3.56
CA LEU A 861 -23.30 14.31 -3.10
C LEU A 861 -24.80 14.53 -3.20
N ARG A 862 -25.32 15.63 -2.65
CA ARG A 862 -26.76 15.92 -2.65
C ARG A 862 -27.31 16.04 -4.07
N ASN A 863 -26.66 16.82 -4.93
CA ASN A 863 -27.08 16.98 -6.32
C ASN A 863 -27.01 15.64 -7.11
N ARG A 864 -26.05 14.76 -6.79
CA ARG A 864 -25.97 13.40 -7.37
C ARG A 864 -27.11 12.51 -6.89
N MET A 865 -27.48 12.58 -5.61
CA MET A 865 -28.62 11.83 -5.06
C MET A 865 -29.96 12.34 -5.62
N GLU A 866 -30.13 13.65 -5.78
CA GLU A 866 -31.29 14.28 -6.44
C GLU A 866 -31.41 13.80 -7.90
N TYR A 867 -30.31 13.82 -8.67
CA TYR A 867 -30.28 13.30 -10.05
C TYR A 867 -30.67 11.81 -10.12
N LEU A 868 -30.17 10.97 -9.22
CA LEU A 868 -30.48 9.53 -9.21
C LEU A 868 -31.91 9.21 -8.75
N ALA A 869 -32.51 10.05 -7.90
CA ALA A 869 -33.92 9.94 -7.54
C ALA A 869 -34.86 10.30 -8.71
N LEU A 870 -34.44 11.23 -9.57
CA LEU A 870 -35.20 11.63 -10.78
C LEU A 870 -35.00 10.65 -11.94
N VAL A 871 -33.77 10.17 -12.18
CA VAL A 871 -33.44 9.24 -13.27
C VAL A 871 -33.52 7.79 -12.80
N GLN A 872 -34.75 7.28 -12.66
CA GLN A 872 -35.02 5.89 -12.30
C GLN A 872 -34.28 4.91 -13.24
N GLY A 873 -33.62 3.90 -12.65
CA GLY A 873 -32.81 2.92 -13.39
C GLY A 873 -31.34 3.30 -13.61
N SER A 874 -30.90 4.50 -13.26
CA SER A 874 -29.49 4.91 -13.39
C SER A 874 -28.58 4.24 -12.35
N ASN A 875 -28.04 3.05 -12.65
CA ASN A 875 -27.04 2.40 -11.80
C ASN A 875 -25.65 3.08 -11.93
N LYS A 876 -25.45 4.19 -11.22
CA LYS A 876 -24.16 4.91 -11.11
C LYS A 876 -23.80 5.15 -9.64
N SER A 877 -22.50 5.26 -9.37
CA SER A 877 -21.97 5.57 -8.03
C SER A 877 -22.49 6.92 -7.50
N ILE A 878 -22.70 7.03 -6.20
CA ILE A 878 -23.01 8.27 -5.49
C ILE A 878 -21.71 8.91 -4.96
N LEU A 879 -20.70 8.10 -4.59
CA LEU A 879 -19.41 8.56 -4.09
C LEU A 879 -18.45 9.07 -5.19
N GLU A 880 -18.72 8.74 -6.47
CA GLU A 880 -17.97 9.18 -7.66
C GLU A 880 -17.55 10.66 -7.62
N PRO A 881 -18.44 11.65 -7.38
CA PRO A 881 -18.08 13.06 -7.45
C PRO A 881 -17.12 13.54 -6.35
N ILE A 882 -16.88 12.73 -5.31
CA ILE A 882 -16.07 13.13 -4.15
C ILE A 882 -14.79 12.30 -3.97
N ILE A 883 -14.80 11.01 -4.33
CA ILE A 883 -13.66 10.09 -4.13
C ILE A 883 -13.28 9.23 -5.35
N ALA A 884 -13.87 9.42 -6.53
CA ALA A 884 -13.35 8.77 -7.74
C ALA A 884 -11.90 9.21 -8.00
N ALA A 885 -11.02 8.25 -8.26
CA ALA A 885 -9.59 8.49 -8.45
C ALA A 885 -8.93 7.37 -9.28
N ASN A 886 -7.69 7.60 -9.72
CA ASN A 886 -6.81 6.51 -10.13
C ASN A 886 -6.36 5.74 -8.87
N PHE A 887 -6.57 4.41 -8.85
CA PHE A 887 -6.22 3.55 -7.72
C PHE A 887 -5.09 2.55 -8.02
N ASP A 888 -4.34 2.74 -9.12
CA ASP A 888 -3.21 1.88 -9.51
C ASP A 888 -2.18 1.74 -8.37
N GLU A 889 -1.88 2.80 -7.60
CA GLU A 889 -0.97 2.68 -6.44
C GLU A 889 -1.49 1.73 -5.33
N TYR A 890 -2.81 1.65 -5.11
CA TYR A 890 -3.39 0.70 -4.14
C TYR A 890 -3.25 -0.74 -4.63
N ILE A 891 -3.44 -0.95 -5.93
CA ILE A 891 -3.37 -2.27 -6.58
C ILE A 891 -1.90 -2.73 -6.64
N GLU A 892 -0.98 -1.88 -7.08
CA GLU A 892 0.47 -2.14 -7.07
C GLU A 892 0.99 -2.47 -5.67
N GLN A 893 0.66 -1.66 -4.66
CA GLN A 893 1.15 -1.84 -3.30
C GLN A 893 0.63 -3.14 -2.67
N ARG A 894 -0.65 -3.46 -2.84
CA ARG A 894 -1.23 -4.75 -2.40
C ARG A 894 -0.63 -5.94 -3.14
N PHE A 895 -0.41 -5.81 -4.45
CA PHE A 895 0.25 -6.85 -5.23
C PHE A 895 1.69 -7.10 -4.75
N GLN A 896 2.46 -6.04 -4.47
CA GLN A 896 3.81 -6.17 -3.91
C GLN A 896 3.82 -6.84 -2.53
N LEU A 897 2.95 -6.41 -1.60
CA LEU A 897 2.86 -7.04 -0.28
C LEU A 897 2.41 -8.50 -0.38
N ARG A 898 1.54 -8.84 -1.34
CA ARG A 898 1.11 -10.23 -1.59
C ARG A 898 2.24 -11.07 -2.20
N GLN A 899 3.07 -10.50 -3.09
CA GLN A 899 4.28 -11.18 -3.58
C GLN A 899 5.24 -11.49 -2.42
N VAL A 900 5.50 -10.53 -1.53
CA VAL A 900 6.36 -10.72 -0.34
C VAL A 900 5.79 -11.81 0.60
N PHE A 901 4.49 -11.76 0.90
CA PHE A 901 3.82 -12.76 1.73
C PHE A 901 3.91 -14.19 1.16
N MET A 902 3.81 -14.34 -0.16
CA MET A 902 3.84 -15.65 -0.82
C MET A 902 5.26 -16.17 -1.09
N ALA A 903 6.24 -15.29 -1.30
CA ALA A 903 7.62 -15.67 -1.60
C ALA A 903 8.46 -16.00 -0.35
N GLU A 904 8.34 -15.21 0.72
CA GLU A 904 9.20 -15.35 1.89
C GLU A 904 8.76 -16.49 2.83
N GLU A 905 9.63 -17.47 3.07
CA GLU A 905 9.37 -18.64 3.92
C GLU A 905 8.92 -18.29 5.35
N ARG A 906 9.35 -17.13 5.87
CA ARG A 906 8.92 -16.58 7.18
C ARG A 906 7.39 -16.53 7.35
N PHE A 907 6.64 -16.47 6.25
CA PHE A 907 5.18 -16.43 6.23
C PHE A 907 4.50 -17.78 5.97
N ALA A 908 5.23 -18.90 5.88
CA ALA A 908 4.65 -20.24 5.66
C ALA A 908 3.60 -20.60 6.72
N ARG A 909 3.92 -20.38 8.00
CA ARG A 909 3.03 -20.56 9.16
C ARG A 909 1.73 -19.76 9.16
N TYR A 910 1.58 -18.79 8.25
CA TYR A 910 0.35 -17.98 8.06
C TYR A 910 -0.41 -18.36 6.78
N ARG A 911 0.13 -19.31 6.01
CA ARG A 911 -0.47 -19.92 4.81
C ARG A 911 -0.96 -21.34 5.11
N GLU A 912 -0.33 -22.01 6.06
CA GLU A 912 -0.82 -23.24 6.70
C GLU A 912 -2.07 -22.96 7.55
N SER A 913 -3.16 -23.68 7.30
CA SER A 913 -4.32 -23.70 8.19
C SER A 913 -3.95 -24.33 9.54
N PRO A 914 -4.52 -23.86 10.68
CA PRO A 914 -4.33 -24.54 11.95
C PRO A 914 -4.86 -25.99 11.85
N PRO A 915 -4.19 -26.98 12.47
CA PRO A 915 -4.66 -28.35 12.44
C PRO A 915 -6.05 -28.44 13.09
N PRO A 916 -6.94 -29.32 12.58
CA PRO A 916 -8.27 -29.47 13.16
C PRO A 916 -8.14 -29.89 14.63
N PRO A 917 -9.04 -29.41 15.52
CA PRO A 917 -9.05 -29.86 16.91
C PRO A 917 -9.24 -31.38 16.95
N PRO A 918 -8.56 -32.09 17.87
CA PRO A 918 -8.73 -33.53 17.99
C PRO A 918 -10.22 -33.86 18.24
N PRO A 919 -10.75 -34.92 17.63
CA PRO A 919 -12.17 -35.25 17.77
C PRO A 919 -12.51 -35.47 19.25
N PRO A 920 -13.71 -35.04 19.71
CA PRO A 920 -14.13 -35.28 21.08
C PRO A 920 -14.09 -36.79 21.36
N GLY A 921 -13.25 -37.18 22.32
CA GLY A 921 -12.98 -38.59 22.60
C GLY A 921 -14.27 -39.36 22.89
N SER A 922 -14.39 -40.55 22.31
CA SER A 922 -15.55 -41.41 22.52
C SER A 922 -15.75 -41.69 24.01
N PRO A 923 -17.00 -41.64 24.52
CA PRO A 923 -17.26 -41.83 25.93
C PRO A 923 -16.81 -43.23 26.36
N PRO A 924 -16.15 -43.39 27.52
CA PRO A 924 -15.62 -44.68 27.95
C PRO A 924 -16.77 -45.67 28.20
N ALA A 925 -16.74 -46.79 27.48
CA ALA A 925 -17.73 -47.84 27.65
C ALA A 925 -17.66 -48.46 29.06
N ASN A 926 -18.84 -48.70 29.65
CA ASN A 926 -19.06 -49.44 30.90
C ASN A 926 -18.32 -48.94 32.16
N ARG A 927 -19.01 -48.07 32.92
CA ARG A 927 -19.18 -48.28 34.36
C ARG A 927 -20.66 -48.31 34.72
N ALA A 928 -21.04 -49.22 35.61
CA ALA A 928 -22.43 -49.58 35.86
C ALA A 928 -23.24 -48.45 36.54
N SER A 929 -24.53 -48.41 36.23
CA SER A 929 -25.50 -47.47 36.79
C SER A 929 -25.70 -47.65 38.31
N PRO A 930 -25.78 -46.56 39.10
CA PRO A 930 -26.33 -46.61 40.45
C PRO A 930 -27.85 -46.89 40.44
N PRO A 931 -28.42 -47.42 41.54
CA PRO A 931 -29.86 -47.65 41.68
C PRO A 931 -30.67 -46.33 41.85
N PRO A 932 -31.99 -46.35 41.60
CA PRO A 932 -32.86 -45.17 41.68
C PRO A 932 -33.16 -44.72 43.12
N PRO A 933 -33.54 -43.44 43.33
CA PRO A 933 -33.82 -42.89 44.65
C PRO A 933 -35.23 -43.20 45.19
N PRO A 934 -35.41 -43.32 46.52
CA PRO A 934 -36.72 -43.29 47.18
C PRO A 934 -37.31 -41.86 47.27
N PRO A 935 -38.61 -41.69 47.58
CA PRO A 935 -39.33 -40.43 47.39
C PRO A 935 -39.12 -39.36 48.48
N VAL A 936 -39.64 -38.17 48.20
CA VAL A 936 -39.51 -36.91 48.95
C VAL A 936 -40.63 -36.74 49.98
N ASP A 937 -40.30 -36.26 51.19
CA ASP A 937 -41.07 -35.21 51.89
C ASP A 937 -40.25 -34.62 53.08
N GLY A 938 -40.73 -33.58 53.78
CA GLY A 938 -40.37 -33.42 55.21
C GLY A 938 -39.91 -32.08 55.81
N SER A 939 -39.96 -30.94 55.11
CA SER A 939 -39.98 -29.57 55.70
C SER A 939 -38.74 -28.95 56.41
N ARG A 940 -38.82 -27.61 56.58
CA ARG A 940 -38.13 -26.71 57.54
C ARG A 940 -36.60 -26.48 57.47
N SER A 941 -36.27 -25.26 57.09
CA SER A 941 -35.04 -24.50 57.41
C SER A 941 -35.14 -23.84 58.80
N PRO A 942 -34.12 -23.09 59.30
CA PRO A 942 -32.66 -23.14 59.09
C PRO A 942 -31.87 -23.29 60.42
N LEU A 943 -30.53 -23.39 60.40
CA LEU A 943 -29.61 -22.79 61.40
C LEU A 943 -28.11 -22.94 61.01
N SER A 944 -27.20 -22.43 61.84
CA SER A 944 -25.83 -22.00 61.47
C SER A 944 -24.66 -22.81 62.05
N ALA A 945 -23.68 -23.14 61.18
CA ALA A 945 -22.25 -23.43 61.50
C ALA A 945 -21.99 -24.65 62.43
N PRO A 946 -20.72 -25.04 62.77
CA PRO A 946 -19.40 -24.58 62.30
C PRO A 946 -18.39 -25.69 61.91
N SER A 947 -17.19 -25.27 61.48
CA SER A 947 -15.86 -25.91 61.70
C SER A 947 -15.54 -27.36 61.27
N VAL A 948 -14.38 -27.53 60.62
CA VAL A 948 -13.45 -28.65 60.83
C VAL A 948 -12.00 -28.13 60.87
N GLN A 949 -11.18 -28.62 61.80
CA GLN A 949 -9.72 -28.47 61.76
C GLN A 949 -9.02 -29.84 61.59
N ARG A 950 -7.94 -29.84 60.79
CA ARG A 950 -6.61 -30.49 60.96
C ARG A 950 -6.38 -31.47 62.13
N PRO A 951 -5.52 -32.51 61.97
CA PRO A 951 -4.08 -32.39 61.59
C PRO A 951 -3.76 -33.11 60.25
N ALA A 952 -2.55 -33.52 59.83
CA ALA A 952 -1.15 -33.60 60.33
C ALA A 952 -0.19 -33.54 59.08
N LYS A 953 1.15 -33.69 59.05
CA LYS A 953 2.38 -33.59 59.92
C LYS A 953 3.54 -33.42 58.87
N LYS A 954 4.35 -32.35 58.84
CA LYS A 954 5.65 -32.09 59.55
C LYS A 954 6.86 -32.98 59.11
N PRO A 955 8.14 -32.51 59.22
CA PRO A 955 8.67 -31.13 59.35
C PRO A 955 10.00 -30.82 58.58
N LYS A 956 10.45 -29.54 58.59
CA LYS A 956 11.87 -29.09 58.48
C LYS A 956 12.09 -27.81 59.33
N THR A 957 13.35 -27.39 59.59
CA THR A 957 13.71 -26.43 60.67
C THR A 957 14.78 -25.36 60.35
N LYS A 958 14.51 -24.13 60.80
CA LYS A 958 15.36 -23.01 61.31
C LYS A 958 16.86 -22.85 60.94
N SER A 959 17.24 -21.59 60.68
CA SER A 959 18.39 -20.89 61.29
C SER A 959 18.08 -19.36 61.43
N LYS A 960 18.95 -18.53 62.06
CA LYS A 960 18.64 -17.11 62.44
C LYS A 960 19.90 -16.26 62.78
N GLY A 961 19.89 -14.95 62.47
CA GLY A 961 20.86 -13.92 62.98
C GLY A 961 21.87 -13.38 61.94
N THR A 962 22.52 -12.20 62.08
CA THR A 962 22.42 -11.12 63.10
C THR A 962 22.93 -9.74 62.54
N LYS A 963 22.78 -8.65 63.31
CA LYS A 963 23.07 -7.21 63.03
C LYS A 963 24.51 -6.81 62.62
N SER A 964 24.64 -5.65 61.95
CA SER A 964 25.47 -4.49 62.40
C SER A 964 25.20 -3.21 61.58
N GLU A 965 25.35 -2.03 62.20
CA GLU A 965 25.40 -0.67 61.59
C GLU A 965 26.85 -0.14 61.71
N PRO A 966 27.30 0.77 60.80
CA PRO A 966 27.35 2.22 61.11
C PRO A 966 27.16 3.13 59.85
N GLU A 967 27.12 4.48 59.85
CA GLU A 967 26.79 5.57 60.81
C GLU A 967 26.51 6.87 59.99
N ASP A 968 26.25 8.01 60.65
CA ASP A 968 25.97 9.34 60.06
C ASP A 968 27.18 10.31 60.26
N ILE A 969 27.40 11.31 59.37
CA ILE A 969 28.08 12.59 59.72
C ILE A 969 27.91 13.68 58.64
N SER A 970 27.95 14.94 59.07
CA SER A 970 27.58 16.16 58.33
C SER A 970 28.78 17.05 57.96
N SER A 971 28.66 17.84 56.88
CA SER A 971 29.25 19.19 56.78
C SER A 971 28.58 20.05 55.70
N ASP A 972 28.19 21.29 56.04
CA ASP A 972 27.73 22.33 55.10
C ASP A 972 28.91 23.14 54.51
N GLU A 973 28.79 23.58 53.25
CA GLU A 973 29.39 24.86 52.79
C GLU A 973 28.72 25.36 51.48
N ALA A 974 28.88 26.64 51.12
CA ALA A 974 28.01 27.28 50.12
C ALA A 974 28.65 28.37 49.20
N PRO A 975 28.49 28.25 47.87
CA PRO A 975 28.43 29.36 46.91
C PRO A 975 26.95 29.63 46.50
N GLY A 976 26.52 30.71 45.84
CA GLY A 976 27.12 31.83 45.12
C GLY A 976 25.97 32.59 44.41
N PRO A 977 26.16 33.80 43.86
CA PRO A 977 25.05 34.75 43.64
C PRO A 977 24.07 34.49 42.48
N ASP A 978 24.24 33.46 41.62
CA ASP A 978 23.39 33.21 40.44
C ASP A 978 22.07 32.45 40.70
N ALA A 979 21.80 32.05 41.94
CA ALA A 979 20.73 31.10 42.29
C ALA A 979 19.27 31.64 42.25
N LYS A 980 18.96 32.69 41.46
CA LYS A 980 17.64 33.37 41.49
C LYS A 980 16.61 32.84 40.47
N SER A 981 17.00 32.51 39.25
CA SER A 981 16.05 32.04 38.21
C SER A 981 15.56 30.59 38.47
N ALA A 982 16.49 29.66 38.67
CA ALA A 982 16.15 28.23 38.83
C ALA A 982 15.36 27.90 40.12
N LYS A 983 15.43 28.75 41.16
CA LYS A 983 14.66 28.55 42.41
C LYS A 983 13.16 28.79 42.24
N ALA A 984 12.73 29.63 41.29
CA ALA A 984 11.31 29.95 41.09
C ALA A 984 10.49 28.73 40.68
N ARG A 985 10.81 28.12 39.52
CA ARG A 985 10.14 26.90 39.02
C ARG A 985 10.20 25.75 40.02
N LYS A 986 11.36 25.52 40.66
CA LYS A 986 11.53 24.43 41.65
C LYS A 986 10.74 24.69 42.95
N GLY A 987 10.38 25.94 43.23
CA GLY A 987 9.47 26.34 44.31
C GLY A 987 8.01 26.04 44.00
N GLU A 988 7.54 26.31 42.77
CA GLU A 988 6.16 26.06 42.35
C GLU A 988 5.81 24.56 42.39
N THR A 989 6.63 23.70 41.79
CA THR A 989 6.40 22.24 41.82
C THR A 989 6.36 21.71 43.27
N ARG A 990 7.22 22.24 44.15
CA ARG A 990 7.22 21.89 45.59
C ARG A 990 5.97 22.41 46.32
N ARG A 991 5.38 23.53 45.89
CA ARG A 991 4.15 24.09 46.44
C ARG A 991 2.93 23.24 46.06
N GLN A 992 2.80 22.86 44.80
CA GLN A 992 1.75 21.94 44.31
C GLN A 992 1.79 20.60 45.06
N LEU A 993 2.97 19.97 45.13
CA LEU A 993 3.19 18.72 45.89
C LEU A 993 2.91 18.85 47.40
N CYS A 994 2.81 20.06 47.95
CA CYS A 994 2.37 20.28 49.34
C CYS A 994 0.85 20.56 49.45
N GLN A 995 0.22 21.12 48.41
CA GLN A 995 -1.24 21.29 48.32
C GLN A 995 -1.93 19.94 48.14
N GLU A 996 -1.46 19.11 47.21
CA GLU A 996 -1.99 17.77 46.94
C GLU A 996 -1.91 16.86 48.17
N ARG A 997 -0.77 16.86 48.87
CA ARG A 997 -0.61 16.10 50.13
C ARG A 997 -1.57 16.56 51.21
N ALA A 998 -1.84 17.87 51.31
CA ALA A 998 -2.83 18.39 52.25
C ALA A 998 -4.27 18.00 51.86
N ALA A 999 -4.61 18.03 50.57
CA ALA A 999 -5.91 17.59 50.06
C ALA A 999 -6.13 16.08 50.26
N ARG A 1000 -5.15 15.24 49.92
CA ARG A 1000 -5.20 13.78 50.13
C ARG A 1000 -5.38 13.43 51.62
N LEU A 1001 -4.62 14.10 52.51
CA LEU A 1001 -4.75 13.89 53.95
C LEU A 1001 -6.13 14.32 54.47
N LYS A 1002 -6.66 15.48 54.04
CA LYS A 1002 -8.01 15.94 54.39
C LYS A 1002 -9.11 14.99 53.91
N ARG A 1003 -8.98 14.41 52.72
CA ARG A 1003 -9.95 13.45 52.13
C ARG A 1003 -9.99 12.13 52.90
N LEU A 1004 -8.83 11.58 53.25
CA LEU A 1004 -8.71 10.22 53.80
C LEU A 1004 -8.67 10.16 55.33
N ARG A 1005 -8.43 11.29 55.99
CA ARG A 1005 -8.42 11.46 57.46
C ARG A 1005 -9.28 12.66 57.90
N PRO A 1006 -10.62 12.63 57.70
CA PRO A 1006 -11.51 13.71 58.12
C PRO A 1006 -11.61 13.87 59.65
N ASP A 1007 -11.10 12.91 60.42
CA ASP A 1007 -10.90 12.99 61.86
C ASP A 1007 -9.90 14.09 62.28
N LEU A 1008 -8.97 14.47 61.40
CA LEU A 1008 -7.92 15.47 61.66
C LEU A 1008 -8.45 16.90 61.49
N LYS A 1009 -9.09 17.42 62.54
CA LYS A 1009 -9.64 18.78 62.57
C LYS A 1009 -8.53 19.84 62.40
N LYS A 1010 -8.80 20.86 61.57
CA LYS A 1010 -7.93 22.05 61.29
C LYS A 1010 -6.57 21.77 60.60
N LEU A 1011 -6.52 20.87 59.63
CA LEU A 1011 -5.35 20.77 58.72
C LEU A 1011 -5.20 22.03 57.82
N PRO A 1012 -4.00 22.60 57.63
CA PRO A 1012 -3.75 23.72 56.71
C PRO A 1012 -3.86 23.30 55.23
N ASN A 1013 -3.90 24.27 54.30
CA ASN A 1013 -4.06 24.01 52.85
C ASN A 1013 -2.76 23.61 52.13
N THR A 1014 -1.63 23.55 52.84
CA THR A 1014 -0.33 23.12 52.34
C THR A 1014 0.41 22.35 53.42
N LEU A 1015 0.89 21.13 53.12
CA LEU A 1015 1.63 20.29 54.06
C LEU A 1015 2.87 19.68 53.42
N SER A 1016 4.04 20.01 53.97
CA SER A 1016 5.25 19.24 53.72
C SER A 1016 5.16 17.85 54.36
N LEU A 1017 5.96 16.90 53.88
CA LEU A 1017 5.95 15.50 54.33
C LEU A 1017 6.13 15.37 55.87
N ARG A 1018 7.11 16.08 56.45
CA ARG A 1018 7.36 16.16 57.90
C ARG A 1018 6.28 16.91 58.71
N GLN A 1019 5.36 17.62 58.07
CA GLN A 1019 4.18 18.21 58.72
C GLN A 1019 2.98 17.26 58.64
N ALA A 1020 2.77 16.59 57.50
CA ALA A 1020 1.71 15.58 57.34
C ALA A 1020 1.85 14.45 58.37
N ARG A 1021 3.06 13.89 58.54
CA ARG A 1021 3.37 12.90 59.60
C ARG A 1021 3.01 13.39 61.01
N ARG A 1022 3.47 14.59 61.39
CA ARG A 1022 3.21 15.17 62.72
C ARG A 1022 1.75 15.51 62.97
N HIS A 1023 1.01 15.94 61.95
CA HIS A 1023 -0.43 16.21 62.08
C HIS A 1023 -1.31 14.95 62.09
N ALA A 1024 -0.84 13.83 61.53
CA ALA A 1024 -1.63 12.59 61.41
C ALA A 1024 -1.18 11.44 62.33
N GLY A 1025 -0.03 11.59 63.01
CA GLY A 1025 0.46 10.67 64.05
C GLY A 1025 1.33 9.51 63.55
N TYR A 1026 1.96 9.61 62.37
CA TYR A 1026 2.76 8.52 61.79
C TYR A 1026 4.27 8.70 62.05
N GLU A 1027 4.95 7.62 62.44
CA GLU A 1027 6.38 7.63 62.78
C GLU A 1027 7.25 7.64 61.52
N THR A 1028 6.88 6.92 60.45
CA THR A 1028 7.62 6.88 59.17
C THR A 1028 6.79 7.35 57.97
N ASP A 1029 7.46 7.57 56.82
CA ASP A 1029 6.78 7.95 55.57
C ASP A 1029 6.03 6.76 54.93
N GLU A 1030 6.55 5.54 55.07
CA GLU A 1030 5.91 4.31 54.59
C GLU A 1030 4.63 3.99 55.37
N GLN A 1031 4.66 4.11 56.71
CA GLN A 1031 3.49 3.94 57.56
C GLN A 1031 2.33 4.88 57.14
N MET A 1032 2.65 6.15 56.90
CA MET A 1032 1.68 7.15 56.46
C MET A 1032 1.07 6.79 55.11
N ASN A 1033 1.90 6.41 54.13
CA ASN A 1033 1.40 6.06 52.81
C ASN A 1033 0.55 4.79 52.87
N ALA A 1034 0.97 3.74 53.58
CA ALA A 1034 0.23 2.48 53.68
C ALA A 1034 -1.17 2.61 54.31
N ASP A 1035 -1.34 3.41 55.38
CA ASP A 1035 -2.68 3.66 55.95
C ASP A 1035 -3.56 4.49 55.00
N LEU A 1036 -2.99 5.51 54.35
CA LEU A 1036 -3.73 6.33 53.39
C LEU A 1036 -4.14 5.52 52.15
N ASP A 1037 -3.24 4.72 51.58
CA ASP A 1037 -3.52 3.86 50.43
C ASP A 1037 -4.59 2.81 50.77
N SER A 1038 -4.55 2.21 51.98
CA SER A 1038 -5.60 1.28 52.45
C SER A 1038 -6.96 1.96 52.65
N ARG A 1039 -6.99 3.21 53.12
CA ARG A 1039 -8.23 4.00 53.26
C ARG A 1039 -8.79 4.43 51.92
N GLU A 1040 -7.93 4.77 50.96
CA GLU A 1040 -8.33 5.13 49.60
C GLU A 1040 -8.93 3.92 48.86
N GLN A 1041 -8.34 2.74 49.00
CA GLN A 1041 -8.93 1.47 48.51
C GLN A 1041 -10.27 1.15 49.17
N LYS A 1042 -10.42 1.38 50.49
CA LYS A 1042 -11.70 1.15 51.19
C LYS A 1042 -12.79 2.13 50.75
N LEU A 1043 -12.45 3.39 50.52
CA LEU A 1043 -13.36 4.39 49.95
C LEU A 1043 -13.84 3.97 48.55
N LEU A 1044 -12.91 3.55 47.69
CA LEU A 1044 -13.20 3.04 46.34
C LEU A 1044 -13.99 1.71 46.32
N ALA A 1045 -13.99 0.96 47.41
CA ALA A 1045 -14.81 -0.25 47.60
C ALA A 1045 -16.15 0.03 48.30
N SER A 1046 -16.46 1.30 48.58
CA SER A 1046 -17.70 1.77 49.23
C SER A 1046 -18.50 2.78 48.38
N ALA A 1047 -18.11 2.92 47.12
CA ALA A 1047 -18.69 3.81 46.11
C ALA A 1047 -19.01 3.01 44.84
#